data_AF-A0A9W8C0H1-F1
#
_entry.id   AF-A0A9W8C0H1-F1
#
_cell.length_a   1.000
_cell.length_b   1.000
_cell.length_c   1.000
_cell.angle_alpha   90.00
_cell.angle_beta   90.00
_cell.angle_gamma   90.00
#
_symmetry.space_group_name_H-M   'P 1'
#
loop_
_entity.id
_entity.type
_entity.pdbx_description
1 polymer ?
#
loop_
_entity_poly.entity_id
_entity_poly.type
_entity_poly.pdbx_seq_one_letter_code
_entity_poly.pdbx_strand_id
1 'polypeptide(L)'
;DKSKNVDRLKTLSNISEGLGTNKFLRFSLLYLTATVTLSFHLHSSPAENTNMQKELMPYWNLTVTVLRGKISSSRDLLSKCDCYILLKLPTACACCHRTKTVRNNNAPEWNETFGFRVHSGVKNILELYIYDDDRFTRDDCCSSILFDISNLTLGQKLTKCFISDDEKNNELWVEFKVTESSESPKPYFSNGVLMAGPFCALDVKAEKLRTNVNNMLLKLRGAFKEDCLISGSEENLSFSQTMRYYINRDLETEFSLMPSQDVTEVEGANVNAVNPLSSIFMKQIPAKKQFKLSLPVEEGTVDLQVKSEDRSNEDMNVRLGFDIPMEENNFLVKRRKVVSQALQRALKLTSPPEPSKVPVVAVVCSGGGTRAMTGTYGSLRGLQKLQLLDAVSYITGVSGSTWALASLYGDADWSSSDLNVTMESVKKEISKSVFSLFSLEQLRHYKEKMKEKEKQGHLVSLIDMWGLVIEYLIQGKKQMVTLSEQQKALLKGQNPLPIYTALNMKNGKAGSTIESEWCEFTPYEVGFLKYGAFIPAQNFGSEYYLGHLVRKLPETGVFTLLGIWSSVFSLSLTQIWSCVTGVIPSWAHKIGEDVTQTDTDDKASTLDTLHISPMTELAKKLSNFLTSRPVISQANNFLRGFHMHRNYSQNSDFTAWEGQNIMFSPISVVN
;
A
#
# COMPACT_ATOMS: atom_id res chain seq x y z
N ASP A 1 6.74 36.21 -9.74
CA ASP A 1 7.35 35.29 -8.75
C ASP A 1 8.04 34.03 -9.28
N LYS A 2 7.79 33.54 -10.50
CA LYS A 2 8.52 32.36 -11.04
C LYS A 2 10.04 32.55 -11.19
N SER A 3 10.54 33.77 -11.44
CA SER A 3 11.99 34.02 -11.60
C SER A 3 12.79 33.97 -10.30
N LYS A 4 12.18 34.32 -9.16
CA LYS A 4 12.85 34.30 -7.84
C LYS A 4 13.11 32.89 -7.31
N ASN A 5 12.33 31.89 -7.74
CA ASN A 5 12.54 30.48 -7.39
C ASN A 5 13.72 29.86 -8.14
N VAL A 6 13.99 30.29 -9.37
CA VAL A 6 15.12 29.80 -10.17
C VAL A 6 16.45 30.29 -9.58
N ASP A 7 16.52 31.53 -9.11
CA ASP A 7 17.74 32.10 -8.51
C ASP A 7 18.05 31.52 -7.12
N ARG A 8 17.02 31.17 -6.33
CA ARG A 8 17.22 30.46 -5.04
C ARG A 8 17.74 29.04 -5.24
N LEU A 9 17.27 28.32 -6.25
CA LEU A 9 17.77 26.98 -6.61
C LEU A 9 19.21 27.03 -7.15
N LYS A 10 19.57 28.06 -7.93
CA LYS A 10 20.97 28.28 -8.37
C LYS A 10 21.91 28.57 -7.20
N THR A 11 21.45 29.34 -6.22
CA THR A 11 22.24 29.62 -5.01
C THR A 11 22.47 28.36 -4.17
N LEU A 12 21.47 27.48 -4.08
CA LEU A 12 21.58 26.18 -3.38
C LEU A 12 22.45 25.16 -4.13
N SER A 13 22.41 25.16 -5.46
CA SER A 13 23.33 24.40 -6.31
C SER A 13 24.78 24.77 -6.02
N ASN A 14 25.07 26.07 -5.94
CA ASN A 14 26.42 26.59 -5.69
C ASN A 14 26.91 26.30 -4.25
N ILE A 15 26.02 26.28 -3.25
CA ILE A 15 26.35 25.84 -1.88
C ILE A 15 26.67 24.33 -1.86
N SER A 16 25.98 23.52 -2.67
CA SER A 16 26.26 22.08 -2.80
C SER A 16 27.56 21.77 -3.54
N GLU A 17 28.02 22.66 -4.42
CA GLU A 17 29.31 22.55 -5.11
C GLU A 17 30.49 22.86 -4.19
N GLY A 18 30.32 23.81 -3.25
CA GLY A 18 31.37 24.15 -2.27
C GLY A 18 31.58 23.10 -1.16
N LEU A 19 30.62 22.19 -0.92
CA LEU A 19 30.63 21.24 0.21
C LEU A 19 31.08 19.81 -0.14
N GLY A 20 31.43 19.51 -1.39
CA GLY A 20 31.96 18.19 -1.78
C GLY A 20 31.02 17.01 -1.50
N THR A 21 29.70 17.22 -1.46
CA THR A 21 28.72 16.18 -1.08
C THR A 21 28.36 15.25 -2.25
N ASN A 22 28.28 13.93 -1.96
CA ASN A 22 27.89 12.87 -2.89
C ASN A 22 26.48 13.11 -3.49
N LYS A 23 26.26 12.75 -4.78
CA LYS A 23 24.98 12.87 -5.50
C LYS A 23 23.77 12.27 -4.75
N PHE A 24 23.96 11.19 -3.99
CA PHE A 24 22.87 10.58 -3.20
C PHE A 24 22.40 11.49 -2.06
N LEU A 25 23.32 12.23 -1.44
CA LEU A 25 23.02 13.26 -0.44
C LEU A 25 22.36 14.48 -1.10
N ARG A 26 22.73 14.84 -2.33
CA ARG A 26 22.06 15.91 -3.11
C ARG A 26 20.63 15.54 -3.47
N PHE A 27 20.38 14.30 -3.89
CA PHE A 27 19.03 13.79 -4.16
C PHE A 27 18.19 13.76 -2.88
N SER A 28 18.75 13.23 -1.79
CA SER A 28 18.11 13.22 -0.48
C SER A 28 17.79 14.64 0.00
N LEU A 29 18.73 15.59 -0.13
CA LEU A 29 18.51 16.98 0.29
C LEU A 29 17.46 17.68 -0.58
N LEU A 30 17.48 17.50 -1.91
CA LEU A 30 16.48 18.08 -2.83
C LEU A 30 15.08 17.52 -2.56
N TYR A 31 14.95 16.20 -2.38
CA TYR A 31 13.68 15.54 -2.08
C TYR A 31 13.14 15.94 -0.71
N LEU A 32 14.00 15.99 0.31
CA LEU A 32 13.67 16.38 1.67
C LEU A 32 13.30 17.87 1.76
N THR A 33 13.97 18.75 1.00
CA THR A 33 13.55 20.16 0.86
C THR A 33 12.25 20.30 0.10
N ALA A 34 11.95 19.43 -0.88
CA ALA A 34 10.64 19.44 -1.54
C ALA A 34 9.53 19.06 -0.56
N THR A 35 9.73 18.03 0.28
CA THR A 35 8.81 17.64 1.36
C THR A 35 8.60 18.77 2.37
N VAL A 36 9.68 19.41 2.84
CA VAL A 36 9.59 20.54 3.79
C VAL A 36 9.02 21.79 3.14
N THR A 37 9.22 22.04 1.84
CA THR A 37 8.64 23.24 1.21
C THR A 37 7.16 23.04 0.87
N LEU A 38 6.72 21.81 0.54
CA LEU A 38 5.31 21.48 0.32
C LEU A 38 4.50 21.49 1.62
N SER A 39 5.02 20.89 2.71
CA SER A 39 4.34 20.92 4.02
C SER A 39 4.18 22.35 4.57
N PHE A 40 4.99 23.32 4.12
CA PHE A 40 4.94 24.70 4.58
C PHE A 40 4.20 25.68 3.64
N HIS A 41 3.82 25.27 2.42
CA HIS A 41 3.01 26.10 1.50
C HIS A 41 1.49 25.89 1.62
N LEU A 42 1.02 25.01 2.51
CA LEU A 42 -0.41 24.77 2.79
C LEU A 42 -1.02 25.70 3.86
N HIS A 43 -0.48 26.90 4.05
CA HIS A 43 -1.10 27.90 4.94
C HIS A 43 -1.35 29.22 4.21
N SER A 44 -2.46 29.28 3.46
CA SER A 44 -3.20 30.51 3.21
C SER A 44 -4.55 30.28 2.50
N SER A 45 -5.56 29.88 3.27
CA SER A 45 -6.96 30.34 3.22
C SER A 45 -7.82 29.39 4.06
N PRO A 46 -8.86 29.88 4.77
CA PRO A 46 -9.78 29.00 5.46
C PRO A 46 -10.70 28.35 4.42
N ALA A 47 -10.24 27.25 3.82
CA ALA A 47 -11.11 26.34 3.10
C ALA A 47 -11.91 25.54 4.15
N GLU A 48 -13.22 25.45 3.93
CA GLU A 48 -14.17 24.70 4.74
C GLU A 48 -13.61 23.31 5.09
N ASN A 49 -13.72 22.89 6.36
CA ASN A 49 -13.39 21.54 6.83
C ASN A 49 -13.71 20.47 5.78
N THR A 50 -12.70 19.95 5.07
CA THR A 50 -12.85 18.81 4.16
C THR A 50 -12.89 17.52 4.99
N ASN A 51 -13.93 17.42 5.82
CA ASN A 51 -14.38 16.17 6.40
C ASN A 51 -15.03 15.33 5.30
N MET A 52 -15.03 13.99 5.46
CA MET A 52 -15.74 13.05 4.59
C MET A 52 -17.11 13.59 4.16
N GLN A 53 -17.34 13.65 2.85
CA GLN A 53 -18.59 14.12 2.27
C GLN A 53 -19.40 12.93 1.77
N LYS A 54 -20.68 12.94 2.10
CA LYS A 54 -21.67 12.00 1.57
C LYS A 54 -22.08 12.49 0.18
N GLU A 55 -21.75 11.71 -0.84
CA GLU A 55 -22.07 12.01 -2.23
C GLU A 55 -23.21 11.11 -2.72
N LEU A 56 -24.21 11.72 -3.36
CA LEU A 56 -25.33 11.04 -3.97
C LEU A 56 -25.25 11.24 -5.49
N MET A 57 -24.54 10.33 -6.15
CA MET A 57 -24.29 10.40 -7.59
C MET A 57 -25.15 9.38 -8.33
N PRO A 58 -25.67 9.71 -9.53
CA PRO A 58 -26.50 8.78 -10.30
C PRO A 58 -25.71 7.58 -10.79
N TYR A 59 -26.42 6.48 -11.04
CA TYR A 59 -25.88 5.37 -11.81
C TYR A 59 -26.10 5.61 -13.30
N TRP A 60 -25.20 5.09 -14.11
CA TRP A 60 -25.34 5.05 -15.55
C TRP A 60 -25.38 3.60 -16.03
N ASN A 61 -26.04 3.40 -17.17
CA ASN A 61 -26.02 2.16 -17.92
C ASN A 61 -25.02 2.32 -19.06
N LEU A 62 -23.90 1.61 -18.97
CA LEU A 62 -22.89 1.54 -20.01
C LEU A 62 -23.18 0.33 -20.90
N THR A 63 -23.41 0.56 -22.18
CA THR A 63 -23.49 -0.46 -23.22
C THR A 63 -22.18 -0.50 -23.98
N VAL A 64 -21.59 -1.68 -24.08
CA VAL A 64 -20.33 -1.95 -24.80
C VAL A 64 -20.62 -2.99 -25.87
N THR A 65 -20.57 -2.59 -27.14
CA THR A 65 -20.72 -3.50 -28.27
C THR A 65 -19.37 -3.75 -28.90
N VAL A 66 -18.84 -4.96 -28.73
CA VAL A 66 -17.60 -5.42 -29.37
C VAL A 66 -17.95 -5.79 -30.81
N LEU A 67 -17.49 -4.99 -31.77
CA LEU A 67 -17.89 -5.13 -33.16
C LEU A 67 -17.00 -6.15 -33.87
N ARG A 68 -15.73 -5.78 -34.09
CA ARG A 68 -14.77 -6.55 -34.88
C ARG A 68 -13.33 -6.19 -34.52
N GLY A 69 -12.38 -7.01 -34.93
CA GLY A 69 -10.96 -6.78 -34.75
C GLY A 69 -10.17 -7.05 -36.03
N LYS A 70 -8.92 -6.63 -36.04
CA LYS A 70 -7.91 -7.03 -37.02
C LYS A 70 -6.63 -7.32 -36.27
N ILE A 71 -6.28 -8.61 -36.22
CA ILE A 71 -5.25 -9.13 -35.33
C ILE A 71 -4.13 -9.70 -36.21
N SER A 72 -2.93 -9.21 -35.99
CA SER A 72 -1.72 -9.68 -36.68
C SER A 72 -1.33 -11.06 -36.14
N SER A 73 -0.88 -11.95 -37.04
CA SER A 73 -0.77 -13.40 -36.85
C SER A 73 -0.17 -13.85 -35.50
N SER A 74 -0.67 -14.98 -35.01
CA SER A 74 -0.17 -15.71 -33.84
C SER A 74 1.29 -16.14 -34.03
N ARG A 75 1.92 -16.60 -32.93
CA ARG A 75 3.25 -17.21 -32.96
C ARG A 75 3.28 -18.55 -33.71
N ASP A 76 2.13 -19.05 -34.16
CA ASP A 76 2.04 -20.30 -34.90
C ASP A 76 2.24 -20.07 -36.40
N LEU A 77 3.31 -20.65 -36.94
CA LEU A 77 3.62 -20.58 -38.37
C LEU A 77 2.57 -21.24 -39.29
N LEU A 78 1.52 -21.88 -38.75
CA LEU A 78 0.64 -22.80 -39.48
C LEU A 78 -0.88 -22.58 -39.30
N SER A 79 -1.35 -21.67 -38.43
CA SER A 79 -2.79 -21.38 -38.21
C SER A 79 -3.07 -19.89 -38.01
N LYS A 80 -4.29 -19.44 -38.35
CA LYS A 80 -4.78 -18.09 -37.97
C LYS A 80 -5.30 -18.12 -36.54
N CYS A 81 -5.43 -16.96 -35.90
CA CYS A 81 -5.85 -16.85 -34.51
C CYS A 81 -7.31 -17.30 -34.28
N ASP A 82 -7.55 -17.89 -33.11
CA ASP A 82 -8.85 -18.23 -32.53
C ASP A 82 -9.21 -17.16 -31.48
N CYS A 83 -9.69 -15.99 -31.91
CA CYS A 83 -9.76 -14.83 -31.03
C CYS A 83 -11.05 -14.70 -30.22
N TYR A 84 -10.91 -14.26 -28.97
CA TYR A 84 -12.00 -13.72 -28.17
C TYR A 84 -11.57 -12.48 -27.37
N ILE A 85 -12.55 -11.69 -26.95
CA ILE A 85 -12.34 -10.50 -26.12
C ILE A 85 -12.85 -10.76 -24.71
N LEU A 86 -12.01 -10.47 -23.72
CA LEU A 86 -12.37 -10.45 -22.32
C LEU A 86 -12.55 -9.00 -21.85
N LEU A 87 -13.72 -8.69 -21.30
CA LEU A 87 -14.07 -7.38 -20.77
C LEU A 87 -14.10 -7.43 -19.23
N LYS A 88 -13.42 -6.47 -18.59
CA LYS A 88 -13.47 -6.28 -17.13
C LYS A 88 -13.77 -4.84 -16.79
N LEU A 89 -14.66 -4.63 -15.82
CA LEU A 89 -14.90 -3.31 -15.23
C LEU A 89 -14.96 -3.47 -13.70
N PRO A 90 -13.79 -3.54 -13.02
CA PRO A 90 -13.71 -3.94 -11.61
C PRO A 90 -14.52 -3.07 -10.64
N THR A 91 -14.75 -1.81 -11.00
CA THR A 91 -15.53 -0.85 -10.21
C THR A 91 -17.05 -1.12 -10.25
N ALA A 92 -17.51 -1.91 -11.22
CA ALA A 92 -18.93 -2.18 -11.48
C ALA A 92 -19.30 -3.67 -11.34
N CYS A 93 -18.43 -4.56 -11.81
CA CYS A 93 -18.68 -6.00 -11.85
C CYS A 93 -17.44 -6.78 -11.44
N ALA A 94 -17.60 -7.70 -10.49
CA ALA A 94 -16.58 -8.65 -10.06
C ALA A 94 -16.32 -9.76 -11.09
N CYS A 95 -17.29 -9.99 -11.99
CA CYS A 95 -17.19 -10.99 -13.03
C CYS A 95 -16.57 -10.41 -14.30
N CYS A 96 -15.95 -11.26 -15.11
CA CYS A 96 -15.49 -10.89 -16.43
C CYS A 96 -16.55 -11.29 -17.46
N HIS A 97 -16.75 -10.49 -18.49
CA HIS A 97 -17.54 -10.88 -19.65
C HIS A 97 -16.61 -11.33 -20.78
N ARG A 98 -17.03 -12.31 -21.56
CA ARG A 98 -16.24 -12.90 -22.66
C ARG A 98 -17.13 -13.00 -23.91
N THR A 99 -16.60 -12.58 -25.05
CA THR A 99 -17.23 -12.86 -26.36
C THR A 99 -17.06 -14.32 -26.73
N LYS A 100 -17.82 -14.80 -27.71
CA LYS A 100 -17.54 -16.10 -28.34
C LYS A 100 -16.18 -16.07 -29.03
N THR A 101 -15.51 -17.21 -29.03
CA THR A 101 -14.29 -17.41 -29.83
C THR A 101 -14.65 -17.46 -31.32
N VAL A 102 -14.03 -16.59 -32.12
CA VAL A 102 -14.09 -16.64 -33.58
C VAL A 102 -12.84 -17.35 -34.07
N ARG A 103 -13.02 -18.56 -34.62
CA ARG A 103 -11.90 -19.44 -34.97
C ARG A 103 -11.27 -19.13 -36.31
N ASN A 104 -9.96 -19.31 -36.40
CA ASN A 104 -9.14 -19.29 -37.61
C ASN A 104 -9.39 -18.02 -38.45
N ASN A 105 -9.46 -16.85 -37.80
CA ASN A 105 -9.79 -15.60 -38.46
C ASN A 105 -9.04 -14.41 -37.84
N ASN A 106 -8.17 -13.79 -38.64
CA ASN A 106 -7.40 -12.58 -38.27
C ASN A 106 -8.21 -11.28 -38.40
N ALA A 107 -9.44 -11.35 -38.91
CA ALA A 107 -10.40 -10.25 -38.93
C ALA A 107 -11.73 -10.70 -38.29
N PRO A 108 -11.73 -11.04 -36.97
CA PRO A 108 -12.90 -11.56 -36.30
C PRO A 108 -14.00 -10.50 -36.21
N GLU A 109 -15.25 -10.94 -36.39
CA GLU A 109 -16.46 -10.14 -36.15
C GLU A 109 -17.28 -10.82 -35.05
N TRP A 110 -17.52 -10.10 -33.96
CA TRP A 110 -18.29 -10.62 -32.81
C TRP A 110 -19.70 -10.04 -32.79
N ASN A 111 -19.83 -8.71 -32.93
CA ASN A 111 -21.09 -7.98 -32.81
C ASN A 111 -21.87 -8.32 -31.52
N GLU A 112 -21.15 -8.52 -30.41
CA GLU A 112 -21.71 -8.88 -29.12
C GLU A 112 -21.81 -7.65 -28.21
N THR A 113 -22.92 -7.54 -27.48
CA THR A 113 -23.22 -6.37 -26.64
C THR A 113 -23.30 -6.77 -25.17
N PHE A 114 -22.59 -6.02 -24.33
CA PHE A 114 -22.51 -6.19 -22.89
C PHE A 114 -23.01 -4.92 -22.19
N GLY A 115 -23.66 -5.08 -21.04
CA GLY A 115 -24.20 -3.99 -20.25
C GLY A 115 -23.57 -3.95 -18.86
N PHE A 116 -23.17 -2.77 -18.41
CA PHE A 116 -22.64 -2.53 -17.07
C PHE A 116 -23.44 -1.44 -16.37
N ARG A 117 -23.73 -1.66 -15.09
CA ARG A 117 -24.26 -0.64 -14.19
C ARG A 117 -23.10 0.07 -13.51
N VAL A 118 -22.87 1.35 -13.80
CA VAL A 118 -21.70 2.09 -13.34
C VAL A 118 -22.09 3.24 -12.42
N HIS A 119 -21.33 3.46 -11.33
CA HIS A 119 -21.52 4.62 -10.47
C HIS A 119 -20.78 5.84 -11.06
N SER A 120 -21.50 6.93 -11.33
CA SER A 120 -20.95 8.08 -12.08
C SER A 120 -19.91 8.92 -11.33
N GLY A 121 -19.88 8.82 -10.00
CA GLY A 121 -18.84 9.46 -9.16
C GLY A 121 -17.52 8.68 -9.12
N VAL A 122 -17.49 7.41 -9.55
CA VAL A 122 -16.26 6.58 -9.55
C VAL A 122 -15.47 6.82 -10.84
N LYS A 123 -14.13 6.78 -10.74
CA LYS A 123 -13.25 6.64 -11.89
C LYS A 123 -13.35 5.20 -12.43
N ASN A 124 -14.12 5.04 -13.50
CA ASN A 124 -14.39 3.74 -14.11
C ASN A 124 -13.46 3.52 -15.33
N ILE A 125 -12.60 2.51 -15.25
CA ILE A 125 -11.69 2.12 -16.33
C ILE A 125 -12.12 0.74 -16.85
N LEU A 126 -12.58 0.69 -18.09
CA LEU A 126 -12.92 -0.55 -18.78
C LEU A 126 -11.64 -1.18 -19.33
N GLU A 127 -11.40 -2.44 -18.97
CA GLU A 127 -10.28 -3.22 -19.46
C GLU A 127 -10.77 -4.17 -20.55
N LEU A 128 -10.09 -4.19 -21.69
CA LEU A 128 -10.36 -5.09 -22.80
C LEU A 128 -9.08 -5.87 -23.08
N TYR A 129 -9.16 -7.20 -23.07
CA TYR A 129 -8.05 -8.08 -23.38
C TYR A 129 -8.39 -8.89 -24.62
N ILE A 130 -7.46 -8.91 -25.58
CA ILE A 130 -7.53 -9.73 -26.78
C ILE A 130 -6.75 -11.01 -26.51
N TYR A 131 -7.41 -12.15 -26.58
CA TYR A 131 -6.80 -13.47 -26.38
C TYR A 131 -6.88 -14.32 -27.64
N ASP A 132 -5.87 -15.17 -27.82
CA ASP A 132 -5.88 -16.32 -28.73
C ASP A 132 -6.22 -17.59 -27.94
N ASP A 133 -7.29 -18.30 -28.32
CA ASP A 133 -7.83 -19.49 -27.65
C ASP A 133 -7.01 -20.72 -28.04
N ASP A 134 -6.13 -21.16 -27.15
CA ASP A 134 -5.21 -22.27 -27.40
C ASP A 134 -5.73 -23.55 -26.75
N ARG A 135 -5.97 -24.58 -27.57
CA ARG A 135 -6.51 -25.86 -27.04
C ARG A 135 -5.53 -26.65 -26.17
N PHE A 136 -4.23 -26.40 -26.29
CA PHE A 136 -3.17 -27.21 -25.65
C PHE A 136 -2.20 -26.38 -24.80
N THR A 137 -2.19 -25.05 -24.93
CA THR A 137 -1.34 -24.11 -24.20
C THR A 137 -2.20 -23.09 -23.47
N ARG A 138 -1.60 -22.26 -22.60
CA ARG A 138 -2.33 -21.14 -21.98
C ARG A 138 -2.62 -20.11 -23.08
N ASP A 139 -3.87 -19.64 -23.15
CA ASP A 139 -4.27 -18.57 -24.06
C ASP A 139 -3.29 -17.40 -24.05
N ASP A 140 -2.75 -17.08 -25.22
CA ASP A 140 -1.81 -15.98 -25.39
C ASP A 140 -2.57 -14.64 -25.35
N CYS A 141 -2.27 -13.82 -24.35
CA CYS A 141 -2.76 -12.44 -24.30
C CYS A 141 -2.06 -11.64 -25.40
N CYS A 142 -2.80 -11.35 -26.47
CA CYS A 142 -2.30 -10.65 -27.64
C CYS A 142 -2.19 -9.14 -27.39
N SER A 143 -3.14 -8.56 -26.66
CA SER A 143 -3.14 -7.13 -26.34
C SER A 143 -4.04 -6.81 -25.15
N SER A 144 -3.75 -5.70 -24.47
CA SER A 144 -4.60 -5.14 -23.42
C SER A 144 -4.85 -3.65 -23.64
N ILE A 145 -6.11 -3.24 -23.56
CA ILE A 145 -6.57 -1.86 -23.73
C ILE A 145 -7.24 -1.42 -22.43
N LEU A 146 -6.88 -0.23 -21.94
CA LEU A 146 -7.52 0.44 -20.81
C LEU A 146 -8.28 1.66 -21.32
N PHE A 147 -9.60 1.69 -21.12
CA PHE A 147 -10.45 2.77 -21.61
C PHE A 147 -11.18 3.46 -20.46
N ASP A 148 -10.84 4.72 -20.24
CA ASP A 148 -11.55 5.59 -19.31
C ASP A 148 -12.89 6.03 -19.90
N ILE A 149 -13.98 5.57 -19.27
CA ILE A 149 -15.34 5.84 -19.75
C ILE A 149 -15.78 7.28 -19.51
N SER A 150 -15.02 8.07 -18.74
CA SER A 150 -15.32 9.50 -18.54
C SER A 150 -15.20 10.32 -19.84
N ASN A 151 -14.56 9.76 -20.86
CA ASN A 151 -14.51 10.30 -22.22
C ASN A 151 -15.84 10.15 -22.99
N LEU A 152 -16.82 9.41 -22.46
CA LEU A 152 -18.13 9.22 -23.08
C LEU A 152 -19.08 10.36 -22.72
N THR A 153 -19.91 10.75 -23.70
CA THR A 153 -20.98 11.74 -23.50
C THR A 153 -22.32 11.03 -23.34
N LEU A 154 -23.12 11.43 -22.35
CA LEU A 154 -24.43 10.85 -22.08
C LEU A 154 -25.35 10.91 -23.30
N GLY A 155 -26.01 9.79 -23.59
CA GLY A 155 -26.96 9.63 -24.71
C GLY A 155 -26.31 9.43 -26.07
N GLN A 156 -25.03 9.77 -26.25
CA GLN A 156 -24.31 9.66 -27.51
C GLN A 156 -23.66 8.28 -27.67
N LYS A 157 -23.68 7.77 -28.91
CA LYS A 157 -22.91 6.59 -29.29
C LYS A 157 -21.52 7.03 -29.71
N LEU A 158 -20.49 6.33 -29.25
CA LEU A 158 -19.11 6.52 -29.67
C LEU A 158 -18.55 5.20 -30.19
N THR A 159 -18.20 5.15 -31.48
CA THR A 159 -17.42 4.03 -32.04
C THR A 159 -15.95 4.41 -32.02
N LYS A 160 -15.12 3.60 -31.38
CA LYS A 160 -13.68 3.83 -31.28
C LYS A 160 -12.91 2.63 -31.84
N CYS A 161 -11.89 2.91 -32.64
CA CYS A 161 -10.86 1.93 -33.00
C CYS A 161 -9.68 2.10 -32.04
N PHE A 162 -9.33 1.03 -31.33
CA PHE A 162 -8.12 0.97 -30.53
C PHE A 162 -7.04 0.26 -31.33
N ILE A 163 -5.84 0.81 -31.34
CA ILE A 163 -4.67 0.22 -31.98
C ILE A 163 -3.70 -0.14 -30.85
N SER A 164 -3.19 -1.37 -30.83
CA SER A 164 -2.23 -1.78 -29.81
C SER A 164 -0.87 -1.12 -30.06
N ASP A 165 -0.22 -0.67 -28.99
CA ASP A 165 1.10 0.00 -29.01
C ASP A 165 2.28 -0.99 -29.20
N ASP A 166 2.02 -2.24 -29.58
CA ASP A 166 3.05 -3.23 -29.89
C ASP A 166 3.36 -3.25 -31.40
N GLU A 167 4.48 -3.88 -31.79
CA GLU A 167 4.90 -3.99 -33.21
C GLU A 167 3.83 -4.64 -34.11
N LYS A 168 2.83 -5.29 -33.51
CA LYS A 168 1.74 -6.00 -34.18
C LYS A 168 0.60 -5.10 -34.64
N ASN A 169 0.43 -3.90 -34.09
CA ASN A 169 -0.62 -2.94 -34.47
C ASN A 169 -2.02 -3.58 -34.59
N ASN A 170 -2.43 -4.39 -33.62
CA ASN A 170 -3.76 -5.00 -33.59
C ASN A 170 -4.83 -3.92 -33.45
N GLU A 171 -5.89 -4.01 -34.24
CA GLU A 171 -6.99 -3.05 -34.25
C GLU A 171 -8.25 -3.68 -33.62
N LEU A 172 -8.95 -2.96 -32.75
CA LEU A 172 -10.21 -3.38 -32.13
C LEU A 172 -11.26 -2.27 -32.22
N TRP A 173 -12.39 -2.55 -32.88
CA TRP A 173 -13.52 -1.62 -32.98
C TRP A 173 -14.57 -1.95 -31.93
N VAL A 174 -14.90 -0.95 -31.11
CA VAL A 174 -15.91 -1.06 -30.05
C VAL A 174 -16.83 0.15 -30.12
N GLU A 175 -18.14 -0.10 -30.04
CA GLU A 175 -19.15 0.95 -29.85
C GLU A 175 -19.53 1.04 -28.36
N PHE A 176 -19.56 2.27 -27.86
CA PHE A 176 -19.94 2.60 -26.49
C PHE A 176 -21.18 3.48 -26.49
N LYS A 177 -22.07 3.27 -25.53
CA LYS A 177 -23.17 4.19 -25.22
C LYS A 177 -23.36 4.24 -23.72
N VAL A 178 -23.45 5.44 -23.16
CA VAL A 178 -23.78 5.64 -21.74
C VAL A 178 -25.10 6.40 -21.62
N THR A 179 -26.02 5.89 -20.81
CA THR A 179 -27.30 6.55 -20.51
C THR A 179 -27.51 6.63 -19.02
N GLU A 180 -28.30 7.59 -18.56
CA GLU A 180 -28.69 7.66 -17.16
C GLU A 180 -29.54 6.44 -16.78
N SER A 181 -29.31 5.89 -15.58
CA SER A 181 -30.10 4.79 -15.04
C SER A 181 -31.33 5.34 -14.31
N SER A 182 -32.43 4.59 -14.34
CA SER A 182 -33.63 4.88 -13.54
C SER A 182 -33.48 4.48 -12.07
N GLU A 183 -32.36 3.88 -11.70
CA GLU A 183 -32.09 3.48 -10.32
C GLU A 183 -31.79 4.66 -9.41
N SER A 184 -32.37 4.67 -8.21
CA SER A 184 -32.10 5.70 -7.22
C SER A 184 -30.62 5.68 -6.79
N PRO A 185 -29.95 6.84 -6.73
CA PRO A 185 -28.60 6.99 -6.20
C PRO A 185 -28.47 6.42 -4.79
N LYS A 186 -27.33 5.78 -4.49
CA LYS A 186 -26.96 5.40 -3.12
C LYS A 186 -25.79 6.24 -2.63
N PRO A 187 -25.67 6.44 -1.32
CA PRO A 187 -24.62 7.30 -0.79
C PRO A 187 -23.26 6.61 -0.86
N TYR A 188 -22.31 7.29 -1.49
CA TYR A 188 -20.88 7.02 -1.39
C TYR A 188 -20.24 8.08 -0.47
N PHE A 189 -19.09 7.75 0.11
CA PHE A 189 -18.38 8.68 1.00
C PHE A 189 -17.01 8.98 0.41
N SER A 190 -16.65 10.26 0.35
CA SER A 190 -15.42 10.71 -0.31
C SER A 190 -14.71 11.85 0.42
N ASN A 191 -13.40 11.95 0.20
CA ASN A 191 -12.60 13.15 0.45
C ASN A 191 -12.23 13.88 -0.86
N GLY A 192 -12.95 13.63 -1.95
CA GLY A 192 -12.67 14.15 -3.30
C GLY A 192 -11.60 13.37 -4.08
N VAL A 193 -10.92 12.40 -3.45
CA VAL A 193 -9.87 11.57 -4.07
C VAL A 193 -10.23 10.09 -3.99
N LEU A 194 -10.50 9.58 -2.80
CA LEU A 194 -10.99 8.22 -2.59
C LEU A 194 -12.50 8.22 -2.38
N MET A 195 -13.16 7.13 -2.76
CA MET A 195 -14.57 6.89 -2.52
C MET A 195 -14.82 5.50 -1.94
N ALA A 196 -15.58 5.44 -0.85
CA ALA A 196 -16.14 4.20 -0.32
C ALA A 196 -17.56 3.99 -0.86
N GLY A 197 -17.78 2.85 -1.51
CA GLY A 197 -19.12 2.35 -1.79
C GLY A 197 -19.77 1.74 -0.53
N PRO A 198 -21.04 1.34 -0.62
CA PRO A 198 -21.78 0.79 0.52
C PRO A 198 -21.19 -0.56 0.96
N PHE A 199 -20.54 -0.56 2.12
CA PHE A 199 -20.00 -1.77 2.74
C PHE A 199 -21.13 -2.71 3.20
N CYS A 200 -20.94 -4.01 2.99
CA CYS A 200 -21.83 -5.05 3.49
C CYS A 200 -21.06 -6.25 4.02
N ALA A 201 -21.39 -6.68 5.24
CA ALA A 201 -20.97 -7.95 5.79
C ALA A 201 -22.06 -9.00 5.56
N LEU A 202 -21.68 -10.20 5.12
CA LEU A 202 -22.59 -11.30 4.84
C LEU A 202 -22.23 -12.52 5.69
N ASP A 203 -23.19 -12.96 6.50
CA ASP A 203 -23.15 -14.24 7.18
C ASP A 203 -23.92 -15.27 6.36
N VAL A 204 -23.20 -16.25 5.81
CA VAL A 204 -23.75 -17.29 4.94
C VAL A 204 -23.72 -18.62 5.67
N LYS A 205 -24.87 -19.30 5.72
CA LYS A 205 -25.02 -20.65 6.26
C LYS A 205 -25.56 -21.58 5.19
N ALA A 206 -24.94 -22.74 4.99
CA ALA A 206 -25.51 -23.79 4.15
C ALA A 206 -26.55 -24.55 4.99
N GLU A 207 -27.81 -24.61 4.54
CA GLU A 207 -28.88 -25.32 5.27
C GLU A 207 -29.00 -26.79 4.84
N LYS A 208 -28.62 -27.11 3.60
CA LYS A 208 -28.89 -28.43 3.01
C LYS A 208 -27.87 -28.76 1.91
N LEU A 209 -27.00 -29.75 2.13
CA LEU A 209 -26.26 -30.42 1.06
C LEU A 209 -26.91 -31.77 0.78
N ARG A 210 -27.47 -31.95 -0.41
CA ARG A 210 -27.90 -33.25 -0.95
C ARG A 210 -26.89 -33.72 -1.98
N THR A 211 -25.65 -33.96 -1.57
CA THR A 211 -24.59 -34.31 -2.51
C THR A 211 -23.58 -35.24 -1.87
N ASN A 212 -23.08 -36.22 -2.62
CA ASN A 212 -22.04 -37.18 -2.22
C ASN A 212 -20.61 -36.59 -2.14
N VAL A 213 -20.46 -35.27 -2.10
CA VAL A 213 -19.16 -34.58 -2.15
C VAL A 213 -18.81 -34.04 -0.76
N ASN A 214 -17.75 -34.59 -0.15
CA ASN A 214 -17.40 -34.32 1.25
C ASN A 214 -16.87 -32.89 1.52
N ASN A 215 -16.28 -32.22 0.52
CA ASN A 215 -15.79 -30.84 0.65
C ASN A 215 -16.14 -30.00 -0.59
N MET A 216 -16.73 -28.83 -0.39
CA MET A 216 -17.03 -27.86 -1.44
C MET A 216 -16.45 -26.50 -1.09
N LEU A 217 -16.03 -25.73 -2.11
CA LEU A 217 -15.60 -24.36 -1.94
C LEU A 217 -16.73 -23.43 -2.40
N LEU A 218 -17.24 -22.62 -1.47
CA LEU A 218 -18.16 -21.54 -1.79
C LEU A 218 -17.33 -20.30 -2.10
N LYS A 219 -17.59 -19.73 -3.28
CA LYS A 219 -16.90 -18.54 -3.75
C LYS A 219 -17.90 -17.41 -3.97
N LEU A 220 -17.58 -16.23 -3.44
CA LEU A 220 -18.28 -14.97 -3.67
C LEU A 220 -17.34 -13.99 -4.38
N ARG A 221 -17.50 -13.83 -5.69
CA ARG A 221 -16.61 -12.97 -6.49
C ARG A 221 -16.73 -11.49 -6.06
N GLY A 222 -15.60 -10.83 -5.88
CA GLY A 222 -15.52 -9.42 -5.47
C GLY A 222 -15.60 -9.19 -3.96
N ALA A 223 -15.80 -10.24 -3.16
CA ALA A 223 -15.70 -10.13 -1.70
C ALA A 223 -14.23 -10.09 -1.23
N PHE A 224 -14.01 -9.46 -0.08
CA PHE A 224 -12.76 -9.58 0.67
C PHE A 224 -12.59 -11.04 1.13
N LYS A 225 -11.58 -11.71 0.55
CA LYS A 225 -11.37 -13.17 0.63
C LYS A 225 -12.56 -13.92 0.04
N GLU A 226 -12.52 -14.11 -1.29
CA GLU A 226 -13.64 -14.63 -2.08
C GLU A 226 -14.01 -16.07 -1.74
N ASP A 227 -13.09 -16.84 -1.19
CA ASP A 227 -13.17 -18.29 -1.10
C ASP A 227 -13.38 -18.75 0.36
N CYS A 228 -14.40 -19.59 0.61
CA CYS A 228 -14.61 -20.27 1.90
C CYS A 228 -14.84 -21.76 1.71
N LEU A 229 -14.10 -22.58 2.46
CA LEU A 229 -14.28 -24.03 2.47
C LEU A 229 -15.51 -24.42 3.29
N ILE A 230 -16.34 -25.28 2.70
CA ILE A 230 -17.45 -25.99 3.35
C ILE A 230 -17.00 -27.44 3.55
N SER A 231 -16.72 -27.81 4.79
CA SER A 231 -16.44 -29.20 5.17
C SER A 231 -17.70 -29.90 5.68
N GLY A 232 -18.03 -31.06 5.11
CA GLY A 232 -19.05 -31.96 5.68
C GLY A 232 -18.47 -32.77 6.83
N SER A 233 -19.00 -32.65 8.04
CA SER A 233 -18.71 -33.61 9.12
C SER A 233 -19.62 -34.83 8.98
N GLU A 234 -19.05 -36.04 8.97
CA GLU A 234 -19.78 -37.30 8.72
C GLU A 234 -20.77 -37.72 9.83
N GLU A 235 -20.90 -37.00 10.94
CA GLU A 235 -21.85 -37.37 11.99
C GLU A 235 -22.63 -36.15 12.49
N ASN A 236 -23.95 -36.14 12.21
CA ASN A 236 -24.98 -35.14 12.51
C ASN A 236 -25.11 -33.93 11.54
N LEU A 237 -26.23 -33.94 10.81
CA LEU A 237 -26.71 -33.01 9.78
C LEU A 237 -27.01 -31.57 10.27
N SER A 238 -26.11 -30.95 11.03
CA SER A 238 -26.15 -29.51 11.30
C SER A 238 -24.88 -28.85 10.78
N PHE A 239 -24.96 -28.32 9.56
CA PHE A 239 -23.96 -27.41 8.99
C PHE A 239 -23.92 -26.12 9.83
N SER A 240 -23.14 -26.12 10.91
CA SER A 240 -23.12 -25.02 11.89
C SER A 240 -22.14 -23.88 11.51
N GLN A 241 -21.29 -24.09 10.51
CA GLN A 241 -20.29 -23.09 10.14
C GLN A 241 -20.97 -21.92 9.41
N THR A 242 -20.91 -20.76 10.06
CA THR A 242 -21.28 -19.47 9.43
C THR A 242 -20.04 -18.92 8.75
N MET A 243 -20.13 -18.73 7.44
CA MET A 243 -19.07 -18.12 6.62
C MET A 243 -19.31 -16.61 6.57
N ARG A 244 -18.27 -15.81 6.79
CA ARG A 244 -18.37 -14.35 6.78
C ARG A 244 -17.63 -13.75 5.60
N TYR A 245 -18.36 -13.01 4.77
CA TYR A 245 -17.82 -12.24 3.65
C TYR A 245 -17.98 -10.74 3.88
N TYR A 246 -17.13 -9.94 3.24
CA TYR A 246 -17.28 -8.49 3.19
C TYR A 246 -17.21 -8.03 1.74
N ILE A 247 -18.19 -7.26 1.27
CA ILE A 247 -18.30 -6.89 -0.15
C ILE A 247 -18.90 -5.49 -0.29
N ASN A 248 -18.55 -4.81 -1.38
CA ASN A 248 -19.31 -3.64 -1.82
C ASN A 248 -20.70 -4.11 -2.26
N ARG A 249 -21.74 -3.70 -1.54
CA ARG A 249 -23.14 -4.09 -1.80
C ARG A 249 -23.58 -3.79 -3.23
N ASP A 250 -23.03 -2.74 -3.84
CA ASP A 250 -23.38 -2.27 -5.17
C ASP A 250 -22.67 -2.98 -6.31
N LEU A 251 -21.69 -3.83 -5.98
CA LEU A 251 -20.92 -4.57 -6.97
C LEU A 251 -21.76 -5.71 -7.55
N GLU A 252 -21.79 -5.81 -8.87
CA GLU A 252 -22.33 -7.00 -9.54
C GLU A 252 -21.41 -8.19 -9.26
N THR A 253 -21.99 -9.29 -8.77
CA THR A 253 -21.27 -10.39 -8.15
C THR A 253 -21.86 -11.75 -8.52
N GLU A 254 -21.13 -12.81 -8.22
CA GLU A 254 -21.51 -14.21 -8.47
C GLU A 254 -21.21 -15.03 -7.22
N PHE A 255 -22.20 -15.80 -6.77
CA PHE A 255 -21.98 -16.93 -5.88
C PHE A 255 -21.75 -18.17 -6.74
N SER A 256 -20.63 -18.85 -6.53
CA SER A 256 -20.29 -20.08 -7.25
C SER A 256 -19.85 -21.18 -6.29
N LEU A 257 -20.18 -22.42 -6.63
CA LEU A 257 -19.78 -23.61 -5.90
C LEU A 257 -18.74 -24.39 -6.70
N MET A 258 -17.57 -24.64 -6.11
CA MET A 258 -16.45 -25.35 -6.73
C MET A 258 -16.15 -26.66 -6.00
N PRO A 259 -15.71 -27.72 -6.69
CA PRO A 259 -15.21 -28.93 -6.03
C PRO A 259 -13.86 -28.65 -5.35
N SER A 260 -13.65 -29.19 -4.15
CA SER A 260 -12.47 -28.89 -3.31
C SER A 260 -11.15 -29.52 -3.77
N GLN A 261 -11.15 -30.50 -4.69
CA GLN A 261 -9.96 -31.31 -4.99
C GLN A 261 -8.97 -30.68 -6.00
N ASP A 262 -9.33 -29.57 -6.66
CA ASP A 262 -8.55 -29.03 -7.79
C ASP A 262 -7.90 -27.65 -7.57
N VAL A 263 -7.94 -27.09 -6.36
CA VAL A 263 -7.32 -25.78 -6.10
C VAL A 263 -5.85 -25.95 -5.71
N THR A 264 -4.99 -26.14 -6.72
CA THR A 264 -3.58 -25.78 -6.58
C THR A 264 -3.48 -24.26 -6.75
N GLU A 265 -3.14 -23.56 -5.66
CA GLU A 265 -2.77 -22.14 -5.72
C GLU A 265 -1.54 -21.98 -6.61
N VAL A 266 -1.74 -21.54 -7.84
CA VAL A 266 -0.69 -21.01 -8.70
C VAL A 266 -1.12 -19.60 -9.08
N GLU A 267 -0.49 -18.61 -8.43
CA GLU A 267 -0.51 -17.23 -8.88
C GLU A 267 -0.03 -17.19 -10.34
N GLY A 268 -0.84 -16.59 -11.21
CA GLY A 268 -0.53 -16.50 -12.64
C GLY A 268 -1.04 -17.68 -13.47
N ALA A 269 -2.28 -17.48 -13.94
CA ALA A 269 -2.94 -18.16 -15.06
C ALA A 269 -3.33 -19.64 -14.90
N ASN A 270 -4.64 -19.88 -14.87
CA ASN A 270 -5.25 -20.97 -15.64
C ASN A 270 -6.69 -20.58 -16.03
N VAL A 271 -6.95 -20.44 -17.33
CA VAL A 271 -8.30 -20.21 -17.89
C VAL A 271 -8.96 -21.54 -18.30
N ASN A 272 -8.32 -22.68 -18.00
CA ASN A 272 -9.06 -23.93 -17.83
C ASN A 272 -9.71 -23.93 -16.43
N ALA A 273 -10.68 -23.03 -16.27
CA ALA A 273 -11.55 -23.01 -15.12
C ALA A 273 -12.26 -24.36 -15.06
N VAL A 274 -12.04 -25.11 -13.98
CA VAL A 274 -12.99 -26.14 -13.58
C VAL A 274 -14.34 -25.42 -13.53
N ASN A 275 -15.28 -25.85 -14.37
CA ASN A 275 -16.57 -25.18 -14.44
C ASN A 275 -17.25 -25.28 -13.06
N PRO A 276 -17.85 -24.20 -12.57
CA PRO A 276 -18.58 -24.27 -11.31
C PRO A 276 -19.68 -25.30 -11.38
N LEU A 277 -19.84 -26.06 -10.29
CA LEU A 277 -20.95 -26.99 -10.12
C LEU A 277 -22.28 -26.25 -10.21
N SER A 278 -22.28 -24.99 -9.76
CA SER A 278 -23.41 -24.10 -9.78
C SER A 278 -22.94 -22.66 -9.67
N SER A 279 -23.65 -21.72 -10.32
CA SER A 279 -23.48 -20.31 -10.01
C SER A 279 -24.77 -19.49 -10.12
N ILE A 280 -24.84 -18.43 -9.33
CA ILE A 280 -25.93 -17.45 -9.32
C ILE A 280 -25.33 -16.06 -9.40
N PHE A 281 -25.72 -15.34 -10.45
CA PHE A 281 -25.36 -13.95 -10.66
C PHE A 281 -26.33 -13.02 -9.92
N MET A 282 -25.78 -11.96 -9.35
CA MET A 282 -26.55 -10.90 -8.70
C MET A 282 -26.02 -9.54 -9.13
N LYS A 283 -26.93 -8.68 -9.62
CA LYS A 283 -26.61 -7.29 -9.97
C LYS A 283 -26.11 -6.47 -8.79
N GLN A 284 -26.57 -6.81 -7.59
CA GLN A 284 -26.18 -6.21 -6.32
C GLN A 284 -26.66 -7.11 -5.18
N ILE A 285 -26.06 -6.99 -4.00
CA ILE A 285 -26.53 -7.71 -2.82
C ILE A 285 -27.86 -7.08 -2.33
N PRO A 286 -28.96 -7.85 -2.18
CA PRO A 286 -30.25 -7.31 -1.79
C PRO A 286 -30.21 -6.62 -0.43
N ALA A 287 -30.83 -5.44 -0.29
CA ALA A 287 -30.93 -4.68 0.97
C ALA A 287 -31.81 -5.37 2.05
N LYS A 288 -32.15 -6.64 1.86
CA LYS A 288 -32.91 -7.44 2.83
C LYS A 288 -31.95 -7.94 3.90
N LYS A 289 -32.33 -7.78 5.17
CA LYS A 289 -31.56 -8.32 6.32
C LYS A 289 -31.30 -9.83 6.20
N GLN A 290 -32.19 -10.57 5.53
CA GLN A 290 -32.02 -12.00 5.29
C GLN A 290 -32.68 -12.42 3.98
N PHE A 291 -32.04 -13.33 3.25
CA PHE A 291 -32.57 -13.95 2.03
C PHE A 291 -32.00 -15.36 1.84
N LYS A 292 -32.64 -16.15 0.96
CA LYS A 292 -32.20 -17.50 0.61
C LYS A 292 -31.72 -17.53 -0.84
N LEU A 293 -30.68 -18.31 -1.10
CA LEU A 293 -30.19 -18.64 -2.45
C LEU A 293 -30.18 -20.16 -2.60
N SER A 294 -30.58 -20.68 -3.76
CA SER A 294 -30.61 -22.13 -4.02
C SER A 294 -29.75 -22.41 -5.24
N LEU A 295 -28.56 -23.00 -5.01
CA LEU A 295 -27.60 -23.34 -6.05
C LEU A 295 -27.92 -24.73 -6.62
N PRO A 296 -28.35 -24.86 -7.89
CA PRO A 296 -28.61 -26.17 -8.51
C PRO A 296 -27.30 -26.96 -8.71
N VAL A 297 -27.30 -28.23 -8.32
CA VAL A 297 -26.20 -29.18 -8.50
C VAL A 297 -26.75 -30.49 -9.09
N GLU A 298 -25.91 -31.35 -9.66
CA GLU A 298 -26.36 -32.56 -10.39
C GLU A 298 -27.34 -33.45 -9.61
N GLU A 299 -27.16 -33.58 -8.29
CA GLU A 299 -28.03 -34.39 -7.41
C GLU A 299 -28.90 -33.56 -6.43
N GLY A 300 -29.25 -32.31 -6.76
CA GLY A 300 -30.21 -31.53 -5.99
C GLY A 300 -29.95 -30.03 -5.95
N THR A 301 -30.12 -29.44 -4.77
CA THR A 301 -29.83 -28.01 -4.52
C THR A 301 -29.04 -27.84 -3.24
N VAL A 302 -28.14 -26.87 -3.25
CA VAL A 302 -27.50 -26.35 -2.05
C VAL A 302 -28.19 -25.04 -1.67
N ASP A 303 -28.94 -25.08 -0.58
CA ASP A 303 -29.66 -23.91 -0.08
C ASP A 303 -28.76 -23.13 0.89
N LEU A 304 -28.53 -21.86 0.57
CA LEU A 304 -27.78 -20.92 1.38
C LEU A 304 -28.75 -19.93 2.05
N GLN A 305 -28.66 -19.83 3.37
CA GLN A 305 -29.26 -18.75 4.13
C GLN A 305 -28.24 -17.63 4.29
N VAL A 306 -28.54 -16.47 3.73
CA VAL A 306 -27.66 -15.30 3.77
C VAL A 306 -28.29 -14.24 4.66
N LYS A 307 -27.55 -13.79 5.67
CA LYS A 307 -27.90 -12.63 6.50
C LYS A 307 -26.95 -11.50 6.14
N SER A 308 -27.50 -10.34 5.80
CA SER A 308 -26.71 -9.13 5.52
C SER A 308 -26.74 -8.17 6.69
N GLU A 309 -25.57 -7.63 7.01
CA GLU A 309 -25.35 -6.57 7.99
C GLU A 309 -24.73 -5.38 7.27
N ASP A 310 -25.49 -4.29 7.20
CA ASP A 310 -25.01 -3.01 6.74
C ASP A 310 -24.35 -2.26 7.88
N ARG A 311 -23.17 -1.72 7.64
CA ARG A 311 -22.53 -0.76 8.53
C ARG A 311 -22.62 0.61 7.90
N SER A 312 -22.82 1.61 8.75
CA SER A 312 -22.82 2.97 8.28
C SER A 312 -21.39 3.37 7.94
N ASN A 313 -21.20 4.27 6.98
CA ASN A 313 -19.87 4.77 6.69
C ASN A 313 -19.35 5.72 7.80
N GLU A 314 -20.19 6.11 8.77
CA GLU A 314 -19.76 6.74 10.02
C GLU A 314 -18.96 5.75 10.90
N ASP A 315 -19.14 4.45 10.70
CA ASP A 315 -18.40 3.38 11.38
C ASP A 315 -17.02 3.09 10.74
N MET A 316 -16.65 3.83 9.68
CA MET A 316 -15.35 3.67 9.02
C MET A 316 -14.20 3.92 10.01
N ASN A 317 -13.19 3.05 9.93
CA ASN A 317 -12.01 3.09 10.79
C ASN A 317 -10.79 3.69 10.08
N VAL A 318 -10.91 4.01 8.79
CA VAL A 318 -9.96 4.81 8.02
C VAL A 318 -10.44 6.25 8.02
N ARG A 319 -9.63 7.16 8.54
CA ARG A 319 -9.83 8.61 8.47
C ARG A 319 -9.52 9.07 7.06
N LEU A 320 -10.49 9.69 6.39
CA LEU A 320 -10.28 10.37 5.12
C LEU A 320 -10.26 11.88 5.34
N GLY A 321 -9.11 12.51 5.10
CA GLY A 321 -8.89 13.95 5.19
C GLY A 321 -7.43 14.29 4.95
N PHE A 322 -7.17 15.48 4.40
CA PHE A 322 -5.82 15.99 4.12
C PHE A 322 -5.24 16.82 5.28
N ASP A 323 -6.08 17.20 6.24
CA ASP A 323 -5.63 17.87 7.47
C ASP A 323 -5.08 16.87 8.50
N ILE A 324 -4.30 17.41 9.45
CA ILE A 324 -3.77 16.68 10.61
C ILE A 324 -4.88 16.24 11.57
N PRO A 325 -4.70 15.12 12.30
CA PRO A 325 -5.73 14.60 13.18
C PRO A 325 -5.92 15.47 14.42
N MET A 326 -7.04 15.29 15.12
CA MET A 326 -7.36 16.06 16.33
C MET A 326 -6.30 15.87 17.42
N GLU A 327 -5.74 14.67 17.52
CA GLU A 327 -4.66 14.30 18.45
C GLU A 327 -3.41 15.15 18.21
N GLU A 328 -3.03 15.36 16.95
CA GLU A 328 -1.89 16.19 16.58
C GLU A 328 -2.16 17.68 16.82
N ASN A 329 -3.36 18.16 16.49
CA ASN A 329 -3.79 19.52 16.83
C ASN A 329 -3.70 19.78 18.35
N ASN A 330 -4.18 18.84 19.15
CA ASN A 330 -4.10 18.90 20.61
C ASN A 330 -2.65 18.87 21.11
N PHE A 331 -1.77 18.10 20.47
CA PHE A 331 -0.33 18.11 20.72
C PHE A 331 0.26 19.49 20.42
N LEU A 332 -0.04 20.09 19.26
CA LEU A 332 0.49 21.39 18.84
C LEU A 332 0.11 22.51 19.81
N VAL A 333 -1.13 22.52 20.32
CA VAL A 333 -1.55 23.50 21.35
C VAL A 333 -0.65 23.43 22.59
N LYS A 334 -0.28 22.22 23.03
CA LYS A 334 0.61 22.01 24.17
C LYS A 334 2.05 22.37 23.82
N ARG A 335 2.55 21.87 22.68
CA ARG A 335 3.94 22.06 22.23
C ARG A 335 4.26 23.52 21.97
N ARG A 336 3.34 24.31 21.41
CA ARG A 336 3.52 25.76 21.20
C ARG A 336 3.85 26.52 22.48
N LYS A 337 3.32 26.09 23.64
CA LYS A 337 3.67 26.71 24.94
C LYS A 337 5.14 26.47 25.30
N VAL A 338 5.62 25.23 25.11
CA VAL A 338 7.02 24.84 25.34
C VAL A 338 7.95 25.59 24.38
N VAL A 339 7.60 25.61 23.09
CA VAL A 339 8.37 26.30 22.05
C VAL A 339 8.43 27.81 22.32
N SER A 340 7.31 28.43 22.72
CA SER A 340 7.26 29.85 23.07
C SER A 340 8.23 30.19 24.21
N GLN A 341 8.25 29.38 25.27
CA GLN A 341 9.19 29.55 26.40
C GLN A 341 10.64 29.31 25.99
N ALA A 342 10.90 28.35 25.09
CA ALA A 342 12.24 28.10 24.57
C ALA A 342 12.75 29.28 23.74
N LEU A 343 11.91 29.82 22.85
CA LEU A 343 12.25 30.97 22.00
C LEU A 343 12.46 32.24 22.81
N GLN A 344 11.67 32.46 23.87
CA GLN A 344 11.88 33.57 24.79
C GLN A 344 13.31 33.54 25.35
N ARG A 345 13.75 32.37 25.84
CA ARG A 345 15.10 32.17 26.40
C ARG A 345 16.18 32.33 25.33
N ALA A 346 16.03 31.63 24.21
CA ALA A 346 17.04 31.57 23.14
C ALA A 346 17.27 32.93 22.47
N LEU A 347 16.20 33.70 22.24
CA LEU A 347 16.25 35.01 21.57
C LEU A 347 16.28 36.19 22.56
N LYS A 348 16.30 35.92 23.87
CA LYS A 348 16.28 36.93 24.95
C LYS A 348 15.11 37.91 24.83
N LEU A 349 13.91 37.40 24.53
CA LEU A 349 12.70 38.21 24.41
C LEU A 349 12.18 38.63 25.79
N THR A 350 11.56 39.80 25.85
CA THR A 350 10.96 40.34 27.09
C THR A 350 9.81 39.49 27.62
N SER A 351 9.03 38.90 26.72
CA SER A 351 7.89 38.04 27.03
C SER A 351 7.84 36.85 26.06
N PRO A 352 7.21 35.73 26.46
CA PRO A 352 6.99 34.61 25.56
C PRO A 352 6.14 35.07 24.35
N PRO A 353 6.49 34.67 23.12
CA PRO A 353 5.66 34.95 21.95
C PRO A 353 4.23 34.41 22.12
N GLU A 354 3.26 35.20 21.68
CA GLU A 354 1.86 34.75 21.57
C GLU A 354 1.74 33.49 20.69
N PRO A 355 0.80 32.57 20.98
CA PRO A 355 0.69 31.29 20.27
C PRO A 355 0.63 31.39 18.74
N SER A 356 0.04 32.46 18.19
CA SER A 356 -0.05 32.71 16.74
C SER A 356 1.27 33.17 16.10
N LYS A 357 2.23 33.62 16.91
CA LYS A 357 3.56 34.07 16.49
C LYS A 357 4.65 33.02 16.73
N VAL A 358 4.30 31.88 17.32
CA VAL A 358 5.23 30.77 17.56
C VAL A 358 5.49 30.05 16.23
N PRO A 359 6.73 30.06 15.70
CA PRO A 359 7.06 29.32 14.49
C PRO A 359 7.02 27.81 14.74
N VAL A 360 6.58 27.07 13.72
CA VAL A 360 6.72 25.62 13.68
C VAL A 360 8.11 25.28 13.15
N VAL A 361 8.93 24.66 14.00
CA VAL A 361 10.31 24.26 13.66
C VAL A 361 10.38 22.75 13.54
N ALA A 362 11.02 22.25 12.48
CA ALA A 362 11.25 20.82 12.29
C ALA A 362 12.76 20.52 12.25
N VAL A 363 13.14 19.41 12.88
CA VAL A 363 14.46 18.79 12.67
C VAL A 363 14.28 17.62 11.73
N VAL A 364 15.13 17.53 10.70
CA VAL A 364 15.02 16.52 9.68
C VAL A 364 16.31 15.71 9.55
N CYS A 365 16.19 14.39 9.75
CA CYS A 365 17.31 13.48 9.87
C CYS A 365 17.33 12.49 8.69
N SER A 366 18.38 12.53 7.88
CA SER A 366 18.52 11.69 6.67
C SER A 366 18.82 10.22 6.98
N GLY A 367 18.82 9.38 5.94
CA GLY A 367 19.19 7.96 6.06
C GLY A 367 20.71 7.71 6.11
N GLY A 368 21.09 6.46 6.37
CA GLY A 368 22.49 6.04 6.39
C GLY A 368 22.90 5.07 7.50
N GLY A 369 22.02 4.14 7.87
CA GLY A 369 22.30 3.12 8.90
C GLY A 369 22.85 3.70 10.21
N THR A 370 23.83 3.01 10.80
CA THR A 370 24.43 3.41 12.09
C THR A 370 25.08 4.80 12.05
N ARG A 371 25.64 5.23 10.92
CA ARG A 371 26.21 6.59 10.75
C ARG A 371 25.14 7.66 10.98
N ALA A 372 23.97 7.50 10.35
CA ALA A 372 22.86 8.43 10.51
C ALA A 372 22.28 8.41 11.92
N MET A 373 22.17 7.22 12.52
CA MET A 373 21.76 7.05 13.91
C MET A 373 22.68 7.83 14.87
N THR A 374 24.00 7.60 14.79
CA THR A 374 24.99 8.28 15.64
C THR A 374 24.99 9.80 15.40
N GLY A 375 24.90 10.23 14.14
CA GLY A 375 24.79 11.65 13.79
C GLY A 375 23.53 12.30 14.36
N THR A 376 22.40 11.59 14.36
CA THR A 376 21.14 12.05 14.95
C THR A 376 21.27 12.28 16.45
N TYR A 377 21.81 11.30 17.20
CA TYR A 377 22.07 11.47 18.63
C TYR A 377 22.96 12.68 18.93
N GLY A 378 24.08 12.81 18.20
CA GLY A 378 25.01 13.93 18.36
C GLY A 378 24.35 15.29 18.07
N SER A 379 23.53 15.37 17.02
CA SER A 379 22.83 16.58 16.62
C SER A 379 21.76 17.00 17.64
N LEU A 380 20.95 16.05 18.12
CA LEU A 380 19.95 16.29 19.16
C LEU A 380 20.60 16.71 20.48
N ARG A 381 21.74 16.11 20.85
CA ARG A 381 22.55 16.54 22.00
C ARG A 381 23.07 17.96 21.82
N GLY A 382 23.51 18.33 20.61
CA GLY A 382 23.91 19.70 20.28
C GLY A 382 22.77 20.68 20.52
N LEU A 383 21.57 20.38 20.01
CA LEU A 383 20.37 21.18 20.24
C LEU A 383 19.99 21.27 21.72
N GLN A 384 20.11 20.18 22.47
CA GLN A 384 19.85 20.17 23.91
C GLN A 384 20.82 21.09 24.65
N LYS A 385 22.13 21.02 24.34
CA LYS A 385 23.16 21.89 24.94
C LYS A 385 22.95 23.37 24.62
N LEU A 386 22.46 23.67 23.42
CA LEU A 386 22.12 25.03 23.00
C LEU A 386 20.76 25.51 23.55
N GLN A 387 20.03 24.66 24.29
CA GLN A 387 18.67 24.92 24.76
C GLN A 387 17.68 25.24 23.62
N LEU A 388 17.94 24.68 22.44
CA LEU A 388 17.11 24.85 21.24
C LEU A 388 16.22 23.63 20.96
N LEU A 389 16.45 22.50 21.62
CA LEU A 389 15.64 21.29 21.42
C LEU A 389 14.16 21.51 21.80
N ASP A 390 13.89 22.29 22.85
CA ASP A 390 12.54 22.68 23.26
C ASP A 390 11.82 23.56 22.22
N ALA A 391 12.57 24.23 21.33
CA ALA A 391 12.01 25.05 20.27
C ALA A 391 11.55 24.23 19.04
N VAL A 392 11.85 22.93 19.00
CA VAL A 392 11.49 22.04 17.89
C VAL A 392 10.05 21.54 18.07
N SER A 393 9.21 21.63 17.06
CA SER A 393 7.83 21.09 17.06
C SER A 393 7.76 19.67 16.52
N TYR A 394 8.50 19.39 15.44
CA TYR A 394 8.54 18.09 14.78
C TYR A 394 9.97 17.57 14.64
N ILE A 395 10.16 16.26 14.74
CA ILE A 395 11.39 15.59 14.33
C ILE A 395 11.01 14.51 13.33
N THR A 396 11.60 14.53 12.14
CA THR A 396 11.39 13.47 11.15
C THR A 396 12.68 12.74 10.79
N GLY A 397 12.57 11.44 10.56
CA GLY A 397 13.69 10.57 10.24
C GLY A 397 13.35 9.52 9.20
N VAL A 398 14.32 9.19 8.36
CA VAL A 398 14.28 8.05 7.43
C VAL A 398 15.40 7.07 7.74
N SER A 399 15.19 5.77 7.49
CA SER A 399 16.23 4.74 7.61
C SER A 399 16.98 4.81 8.96
N GLY A 400 18.31 4.80 8.98
CA GLY A 400 19.09 4.77 10.23
C GLY A 400 18.76 5.88 11.25
N SER A 401 18.19 7.00 10.85
CA SER A 401 17.73 8.02 11.81
C SER A 401 16.49 7.57 12.60
N THR A 402 15.64 6.73 12.02
CA THR A 402 14.47 6.16 12.73
C THR A 402 14.88 5.28 13.90
N TRP A 403 16.07 4.68 13.83
CA TRP A 403 16.64 3.85 14.90
C TRP A 403 16.93 4.68 16.16
N ALA A 404 17.50 5.88 15.97
CA ALA A 404 17.76 6.82 17.05
C ALA A 404 16.44 7.32 17.65
N LEU A 405 15.49 7.71 16.80
CA LEU A 405 14.19 8.20 17.24
C LEU A 405 13.41 7.12 18.00
N ALA A 406 13.19 5.94 17.40
CA ALA A 406 12.45 4.84 18.04
C ALA A 406 13.03 4.46 19.42
N SER A 407 14.36 4.51 19.56
CA SER A 407 15.05 4.30 20.83
C SER A 407 14.79 5.42 21.85
N LEU A 408 14.84 6.69 21.43
CA LEU A 408 14.59 7.84 22.31
C LEU A 408 13.14 7.91 22.79
N TYR A 409 12.17 7.69 21.90
CA TYR A 409 10.75 7.79 22.21
C TYR A 409 10.22 6.63 23.07
N GLY A 410 11.07 5.68 23.44
CA GLY A 410 10.80 4.73 24.53
C GLY A 410 10.85 5.35 25.94
N ASP A 411 11.41 6.56 26.07
CA ASP A 411 11.40 7.36 27.30
C ASP A 411 10.48 8.57 27.10
N ALA A 412 9.51 8.76 28.01
CA ALA A 412 8.53 9.83 27.91
C ALA A 412 9.14 11.23 28.11
N ASP A 413 10.31 11.33 28.75
CA ASP A 413 10.94 12.60 29.12
C ASP A 413 12.32 12.78 28.46
N TRP A 414 12.60 12.01 27.39
CA TRP A 414 13.93 11.88 26.77
C TRP A 414 14.61 13.20 26.40
N SER A 415 13.87 14.21 25.95
CA SER A 415 14.45 15.50 25.55
C SER A 415 14.87 16.37 26.73
N SER A 416 14.29 16.12 27.90
CA SER A 416 14.61 16.80 29.16
C SER A 416 15.69 16.06 29.98
N SER A 417 15.79 14.75 29.81
CA SER A 417 16.83 13.89 30.39
C SER A 417 18.20 14.14 29.74
N ASP A 418 19.29 13.91 30.45
CA ASP A 418 20.64 14.01 29.85
C ASP A 418 20.83 12.93 28.77
N LEU A 419 20.88 13.37 27.51
CA LEU A 419 21.06 12.50 26.34
C LEU A 419 22.36 11.67 26.42
N ASN A 420 23.35 12.08 27.23
CA ASN A 420 24.57 11.30 27.43
C ASN A 420 24.32 9.91 27.98
N VAL A 421 23.34 9.77 28.88
CA VAL A 421 23.03 8.49 29.51
C VAL A 421 22.56 7.50 28.44
N THR A 422 21.62 7.94 27.60
CA THR A 422 21.12 7.15 26.48
C THR A 422 22.22 6.88 25.45
N MET A 423 23.03 7.88 25.11
CA MET A 423 24.12 7.74 24.15
C MET A 423 25.18 6.74 24.61
N GLU A 424 25.60 6.76 25.87
CA GLU A 424 26.57 5.78 26.40
C GLU A 424 25.99 4.37 26.45
N SER A 425 24.69 4.23 26.78
CA SER A 425 24.00 2.93 26.70
C SER A 425 24.00 2.38 25.27
N VAL A 426 23.57 3.19 24.30
CA VAL A 426 23.54 2.77 22.88
C VAL A 426 24.94 2.50 22.35
N LYS A 427 25.92 3.35 22.69
CA LYS A 427 27.33 3.18 22.32
C LYS A 427 27.86 1.83 22.81
N LYS A 428 27.53 1.43 24.04
CA LYS A 428 27.92 0.13 24.59
C LYS A 428 27.32 -1.03 23.78
N GLU A 429 26.06 -0.94 23.38
CA GLU A 429 25.39 -1.98 22.59
C GLU A 429 25.94 -2.08 21.16
N ILE A 430 26.08 -0.96 20.46
CA ILE A 430 26.56 -0.94 19.06
C ILE A 430 28.05 -1.26 18.93
N SER A 431 28.83 -1.15 20.02
CA SER A 431 30.25 -1.53 20.05
C SER A 431 30.46 -3.04 20.25
N LYS A 432 29.39 -3.81 20.47
CA LYS A 432 29.47 -5.27 20.55
C LYS A 432 29.84 -5.86 19.19
N SER A 433 30.42 -7.06 19.23
CA SER A 433 30.78 -7.81 18.04
C SER A 433 29.55 -8.11 17.17
N VAL A 434 29.64 -7.90 15.87
CA VAL A 434 28.57 -8.26 14.91
C VAL A 434 28.20 -9.74 15.02
N PHE A 435 29.14 -10.61 15.41
CA PHE A 435 28.87 -12.04 15.64
C PHE A 435 27.83 -12.29 16.76
N SER A 436 27.70 -11.40 17.75
CA SER A 436 26.68 -11.58 18.80
C SER A 436 25.26 -11.43 18.27
N LEU A 437 25.05 -10.63 17.23
CA LEU A 437 23.75 -10.41 16.58
C LEU A 437 23.19 -11.71 15.96
N PHE A 438 24.07 -12.65 15.61
CA PHE A 438 23.76 -13.90 14.91
C PHE A 438 24.15 -15.15 15.72
N SER A 439 24.31 -15.01 17.04
CA SER A 439 24.52 -16.15 17.93
C SER A 439 23.34 -17.13 17.88
N LEU A 440 23.58 -18.42 18.05
CA LEU A 440 22.53 -19.45 18.01
C LEU A 440 21.35 -19.16 18.97
N GLU A 441 21.63 -18.58 20.14
CA GLU A 441 20.61 -18.14 21.09
C GLU A 441 19.71 -17.06 20.46
N GLN A 442 20.30 -16.04 19.84
CA GLN A 442 19.51 -14.96 19.23
C GLN A 442 18.76 -15.39 17.98
N LEU A 443 19.34 -16.28 17.17
CA LEU A 443 18.64 -16.80 16.00
C LEU A 443 17.38 -17.60 16.38
N ARG A 444 17.43 -18.32 17.51
CA ARG A 444 16.25 -18.98 18.08
C ARG A 444 15.22 -17.95 18.56
N HIS A 445 15.68 -16.91 19.26
CA HIS A 445 14.80 -15.83 19.71
C HIS A 445 14.07 -15.14 18.55
N TYR A 446 14.77 -14.79 17.47
CA TYR A 446 14.14 -14.17 16.29
C TYR A 446 13.11 -15.10 15.65
N LYS A 447 13.42 -16.39 15.53
CA LYS A 447 12.50 -17.40 15.01
C LYS A 447 11.25 -17.53 15.87
N GLU A 448 11.37 -17.49 17.19
CA GLU A 448 10.24 -17.55 18.13
C GLU A 448 9.35 -16.32 18.00
N LYS A 449 9.93 -15.11 17.95
CA LYS A 449 9.19 -13.86 17.75
C LYS A 449 8.46 -13.82 16.41
N MET A 450 9.11 -14.27 15.34
CA MET A 450 8.46 -14.38 14.03
C MET A 450 7.30 -15.40 14.04
N LYS A 451 7.47 -16.56 14.69
CA LYS A 451 6.37 -17.53 14.86
C LYS A 451 5.22 -16.99 15.70
N GLU A 452 5.51 -16.18 16.71
CA GLU A 452 4.48 -15.51 17.52
C GLU A 452 3.67 -14.54 16.66
N LYS A 453 4.35 -13.71 15.85
CA LYS A 453 3.73 -12.80 14.87
C LYS A 453 2.85 -13.56 13.86
N GLU A 454 3.35 -14.66 13.31
CA GLU A 454 2.61 -15.53 12.39
C GLU A 454 1.35 -16.12 13.04
N LYS A 455 1.46 -16.63 14.28
CA LYS A 455 0.32 -17.15 15.05
C LYS A 455 -0.74 -16.10 15.35
N GLN A 456 -0.34 -14.83 15.48
CA GLN A 456 -1.26 -13.70 15.63
C GLN A 456 -1.98 -13.35 14.32
N GLY A 457 -1.63 -13.98 13.20
CA GLY A 457 -2.27 -13.80 11.90
C GLY A 457 -1.63 -12.73 11.01
N HIS A 458 -0.46 -12.21 11.41
CA HIS A 458 0.33 -11.26 10.62
C HIS A 458 1.16 -11.98 9.56
N LEU A 459 1.43 -11.31 8.44
CA LEU A 459 2.43 -11.73 7.47
C LEU A 459 3.83 -11.66 8.10
N VAL A 460 4.72 -12.59 7.76
CA VAL A 460 6.10 -12.62 8.25
C VAL A 460 7.04 -12.61 7.06
N SER A 461 8.09 -11.79 7.15
CA SER A 461 9.07 -11.60 6.09
C SER A 461 10.49 -11.49 6.65
N LEU A 462 11.50 -11.49 5.75
CA LEU A 462 12.88 -11.20 6.12
C LEU A 462 13.03 -9.83 6.80
N ILE A 463 12.18 -8.88 6.43
CA ILE A 463 12.19 -7.53 6.99
C ILE A 463 11.90 -7.54 8.49
N ASP A 464 11.07 -8.48 8.97
CA ASP A 464 10.81 -8.64 10.40
C ASP A 464 12.04 -9.13 11.15
N MET A 465 12.77 -10.11 10.59
CA MET A 465 14.02 -10.59 11.19
C MET A 465 15.07 -9.47 11.21
N TRP A 466 15.17 -8.68 10.14
CA TRP A 466 16.06 -7.52 10.09
C TRP A 466 15.71 -6.48 11.16
N GLY A 467 14.41 -6.19 11.31
CA GLY A 467 13.90 -5.34 12.37
C GLY A 467 14.32 -5.79 13.78
N LEU A 468 14.22 -7.10 14.06
CA LEU A 468 14.66 -7.70 15.33
C LEU A 468 16.17 -7.59 15.53
N VAL A 469 16.96 -7.75 14.46
CA VAL A 469 18.43 -7.57 14.51
C VAL A 469 18.77 -6.12 14.83
N ILE A 470 18.08 -5.14 14.24
CA ILE A 470 18.27 -3.72 14.53
C ILE A 470 17.87 -3.40 15.98
N GLU A 471 16.72 -3.89 16.44
CA GLU A 471 16.28 -3.70 17.82
C GLU A 471 17.34 -4.24 18.79
N TYR A 472 17.83 -5.47 18.55
CA TYR A 472 18.88 -6.08 19.37
C TYR A 472 20.20 -5.31 19.30
N LEU A 473 20.59 -4.77 18.14
CA LEU A 473 21.79 -3.95 17.97
C LEU A 473 21.74 -2.67 18.84
N ILE A 474 20.56 -2.08 19.01
CA ILE A 474 20.40 -0.78 19.69
C ILE A 474 20.11 -0.94 21.20
N GLN A 475 19.27 -1.90 21.56
CA GLN A 475 18.72 -2.07 22.91
C GLN A 475 19.15 -3.39 23.58
N GLY A 476 19.90 -4.24 22.89
CA GLY A 476 20.24 -5.57 23.40
C GLY A 476 18.98 -6.39 23.65
N LYS A 477 18.89 -7.02 24.84
CA LYS A 477 17.73 -7.84 25.22
C LYS A 477 16.50 -7.03 25.67
N LYS A 478 16.58 -5.69 25.71
CA LYS A 478 15.46 -4.83 26.10
C LYS A 478 14.53 -4.62 24.90
N GLN A 479 13.25 -4.88 25.10
CA GLN A 479 12.23 -4.64 24.08
C GLN A 479 11.91 -3.14 23.98
N MET A 480 11.76 -2.63 22.75
CA MET A 480 11.26 -1.28 22.53
C MET A 480 9.73 -1.21 22.65
N VAL A 481 9.22 -0.03 23.01
CA VAL A 481 7.78 0.25 23.06
C VAL A 481 7.17 0.21 21.66
N THR A 482 5.85 0.00 21.56
CA THR A 482 5.14 0.09 20.27
C THR A 482 5.06 1.53 19.77
N LEU A 483 4.63 1.73 18.51
CA LEU A 483 4.50 3.08 17.94
C LEU A 483 3.42 3.87 18.69
N SER A 484 2.27 3.26 18.99
CA SER A 484 1.20 3.92 19.74
C SER A 484 1.61 4.27 21.17
N GLU A 485 2.47 3.46 21.81
CA GLU A 485 2.97 3.75 23.15
C GLU A 485 3.87 4.98 23.22
N GLN A 486 4.50 5.40 22.11
CA GLN A 486 5.27 6.63 22.03
C GLN A 486 4.41 7.88 22.28
N GLN A 487 3.07 7.79 22.21
CA GLN A 487 2.18 8.87 22.62
C GLN A 487 2.43 9.35 24.05
N LYS A 488 2.94 8.48 24.95
CA LYS A 488 3.33 8.86 26.32
C LYS A 488 4.38 9.97 26.32
N ALA A 489 5.27 9.99 25.34
CA ALA A 489 6.30 11.01 25.14
C ALA A 489 5.75 12.35 24.59
N LEU A 490 4.45 12.43 24.30
CA LEU A 490 3.81 13.59 23.67
C LEU A 490 2.67 14.18 24.50
N LEU A 491 2.20 13.48 25.53
CA LEU A 491 1.02 13.85 26.31
C LEU A 491 1.02 15.29 26.85
N LYS A 492 2.20 15.81 27.22
CA LYS A 492 2.38 17.17 27.75
C LYS A 492 2.97 18.14 26.71
N GLY A 493 3.21 17.70 25.47
CA GLY A 493 3.99 18.43 24.47
C GLY A 493 5.48 18.54 24.85
N GLN A 494 5.97 17.63 25.70
CA GLN A 494 7.31 17.72 26.29
C GLN A 494 8.43 17.37 25.31
N ASN A 495 8.16 16.47 24.36
CA ASN A 495 9.06 16.19 23.23
C ASN A 495 8.45 16.70 21.91
N PRO A 496 9.26 16.92 20.86
CA PRO A 496 8.75 17.09 19.50
C PRO A 496 7.93 15.87 19.04
N LEU A 497 7.07 16.02 18.03
CA LEU A 497 6.37 14.89 17.43
C LEU A 497 7.33 14.12 16.50
N PRO A 498 7.53 12.79 16.67
CA PRO A 498 8.28 12.01 15.71
C PRO A 498 7.43 11.66 14.50
N ILE A 499 8.00 11.86 13.32
CA ILE A 499 7.44 11.42 12.03
C ILE A 499 8.44 10.46 11.38
N TYR A 500 8.02 9.21 11.21
CA TYR A 500 8.77 8.20 10.48
C TYR A 500 8.13 8.00 9.11
N THR A 501 8.88 7.45 8.16
CA THR A 501 8.38 7.33 6.80
C THR A 501 8.94 6.12 6.06
N ALA A 502 8.11 5.56 5.17
CA ALA A 502 8.45 4.51 4.23
C ALA A 502 7.87 4.83 2.84
N LEU A 503 8.34 4.10 1.83
CA LEU A 503 7.75 4.11 0.49
C LEU A 503 6.95 2.83 0.29
N ASN A 504 5.69 2.98 -0.10
CA ASN A 504 4.91 1.91 -0.72
C ASN A 504 5.34 1.79 -2.18
N MET A 505 5.74 0.59 -2.61
CA MET A 505 6.15 0.33 -3.98
C MET A 505 5.03 -0.40 -4.70
N LYS A 506 4.58 0.14 -5.84
CA LYS A 506 3.64 -0.55 -6.71
C LYS A 506 4.42 -1.26 -7.80
N ASN A 507 4.21 -2.58 -7.92
CA ASN A 507 4.74 -3.33 -9.06
C ASN A 507 3.96 -2.87 -10.30
N GLY A 508 4.66 -2.17 -11.19
CA GLY A 508 4.14 -1.89 -12.52
C GLY A 508 4.02 -3.20 -13.33
N LYS A 509 3.15 -3.23 -14.34
CA LYS A 509 3.23 -4.29 -15.37
C LYS A 509 4.63 -4.24 -16.00
N ALA A 510 5.21 -5.40 -16.31
CA ALA A 510 6.57 -5.54 -16.85
C ALA A 510 6.88 -4.45 -17.90
N GLY A 511 7.86 -3.59 -17.60
CA GLY A 511 8.28 -2.47 -18.46
C GLY A 511 7.78 -1.07 -18.05
N SER A 512 6.91 -0.94 -17.04
CA SER A 512 6.51 0.38 -16.48
C SER A 512 7.39 0.79 -15.28
N THR A 513 7.65 2.10 -15.14
CA THR A 513 8.41 2.68 -14.03
C THR A 513 7.76 2.35 -12.69
N ILE A 514 8.58 2.02 -11.69
CA ILE A 514 8.13 1.77 -10.31
C ILE A 514 7.49 3.04 -9.75
N GLU A 515 6.18 3.01 -9.54
CA GLU A 515 5.50 4.07 -8.80
C GLU A 515 5.73 3.86 -7.31
N SER A 516 6.12 4.93 -6.61
CA SER A 516 6.34 4.92 -5.17
C SER A 516 5.51 5.99 -4.47
N GLU A 517 5.00 5.66 -3.30
CA GLU A 517 4.08 6.51 -2.54
C GLU A 517 4.56 6.64 -1.11
N TRP A 518 4.61 7.87 -0.61
CA TRP A 518 5.00 8.13 0.77
C TRP A 518 3.92 7.63 1.74
N CYS A 519 4.35 6.76 2.65
CA CYS A 519 3.59 6.34 3.81
C CYS A 519 4.21 7.00 5.05
N GLU A 520 3.40 7.73 5.79
CA GLU A 520 3.78 8.43 7.01
C GLU A 520 3.38 7.60 8.22
N PHE A 521 4.23 7.60 9.25
CA PHE A 521 3.99 6.94 10.53
C PHE A 521 4.24 7.93 11.65
N THR A 522 3.23 8.18 12.46
CA THR A 522 3.34 8.93 13.72
C THR A 522 2.81 8.07 14.86
N PRO A 523 3.06 8.44 16.13
CA PRO A 523 2.43 7.75 17.26
C PRO A 523 0.91 7.80 17.25
N TYR A 524 0.29 8.73 16.51
CA TYR A 524 -1.16 8.87 16.43
C TYR A 524 -1.76 8.06 15.28
N GLU A 525 -1.20 8.19 14.07
CA GLU A 525 -1.74 7.57 12.87
C GLU A 525 -0.66 7.19 11.85
N VAL A 526 -1.04 6.28 10.95
CA VAL A 526 -0.25 5.81 9.82
C VAL A 526 -1.09 5.97 8.56
N GLY A 527 -0.52 6.51 7.49
CA GLY A 527 -1.32 6.79 6.30
C GLY A 527 -0.56 7.26 5.08
N PHE A 528 -1.33 7.48 4.01
CA PHE A 528 -0.85 7.97 2.73
C PHE A 528 -1.26 9.42 2.54
N LEU A 529 -0.26 10.31 2.54
CA LEU A 529 -0.46 11.75 2.31
C LEU A 529 -1.14 12.02 0.97
N LYS A 530 -0.75 11.28 -0.07
CA LYS A 530 -1.32 11.36 -1.42
C LYS A 530 -2.83 11.17 -1.47
N TYR A 531 -3.36 10.29 -0.63
CA TYR A 531 -4.77 9.92 -0.64
C TYR A 531 -5.57 10.60 0.48
N GLY A 532 -4.89 11.30 1.39
CA GLY A 532 -5.51 11.84 2.60
C GLY A 532 -6.19 10.74 3.40
N ALA A 533 -5.52 9.59 3.60
CA ALA A 533 -6.13 8.40 4.17
C ALA A 533 -5.24 7.77 5.24
N PHE A 534 -5.75 7.70 6.47
CA PHE A 534 -4.99 7.36 7.67
C PHE A 534 -5.75 6.39 8.58
N ILE A 535 -4.99 5.58 9.33
CA ILE A 535 -5.50 4.69 10.37
C ILE A 535 -4.77 4.94 11.68
N PRO A 536 -5.38 4.66 12.85
CA PRO A 536 -4.66 4.71 14.12
C PRO A 536 -3.42 3.82 14.11
N ALA A 537 -2.31 4.30 14.67
CA ALA A 537 -1.02 3.61 14.62
C ALA A 537 -1.08 2.16 15.12
N GLN A 538 -1.83 1.90 16.20
CA GLN A 538 -1.97 0.56 16.77
C GLN A 538 -2.69 -0.45 15.86
N ASN A 539 -3.37 0.02 14.81
CA ASN A 539 -4.11 -0.86 13.90
C ASN A 539 -3.32 -1.18 12.62
N PHE A 540 -2.12 -0.60 12.42
CA PHE A 540 -1.30 -0.90 11.26
C PHE A 540 -0.99 -2.41 11.16
N GLY A 541 -1.21 -2.98 9.97
CA GLY A 541 -1.13 -4.42 9.72
C GLY A 541 -2.45 -5.17 9.88
N SER A 542 -3.49 -4.58 10.47
CA SER A 542 -4.84 -5.17 10.50
C SER A 542 -5.50 -5.21 9.10
N GLU A 543 -6.56 -5.99 8.96
CA GLU A 543 -7.27 -6.11 7.67
C GLU A 543 -8.44 -5.14 7.59
N TYR A 544 -8.53 -4.45 6.45
CA TYR A 544 -9.60 -3.51 6.15
C TYR A 544 -10.24 -3.81 4.81
N TYR A 545 -11.48 -3.37 4.64
CA TYR A 545 -12.16 -3.33 3.36
C TYR A 545 -13.14 -2.16 3.33
N LEU A 546 -13.10 -1.33 2.27
CA LEU A 546 -13.90 -0.10 2.14
C LEU A 546 -13.82 0.79 3.40
N GLY A 547 -12.62 0.91 3.97
CA GLY A 547 -12.38 1.72 5.17
C GLY A 547 -12.87 1.13 6.49
N HIS A 548 -13.50 -0.05 6.50
CA HIS A 548 -13.96 -0.72 7.71
C HIS A 548 -12.93 -1.75 8.18
N LEU A 549 -12.68 -1.81 9.49
CA LEU A 549 -11.82 -2.81 10.11
C LEU A 549 -12.54 -4.17 10.14
N VAL A 550 -12.12 -5.09 9.27
CA VAL A 550 -12.76 -6.41 9.13
C VAL A 550 -12.10 -7.48 10.00
N ARG A 551 -10.80 -7.34 10.28
CA ARG A 551 -10.07 -8.18 11.23
C ARG A 551 -9.00 -7.35 11.94
N LYS A 552 -9.23 -7.07 13.22
CA LYS A 552 -8.24 -6.42 14.08
C LYS A 552 -7.15 -7.40 14.47
N LEU A 553 -5.89 -7.03 14.22
CA LEU A 553 -4.72 -7.75 14.70
C LEU A 553 -4.07 -6.98 15.87
N PRO A 554 -3.31 -7.65 16.75
CA PRO A 554 -2.53 -6.97 17.78
C PRO A 554 -1.48 -6.03 17.15
N GLU A 555 -1.22 -4.89 17.78
CA GLU A 555 -0.14 -3.98 17.35
C GLU A 555 1.21 -4.72 17.40
N THR A 556 1.98 -4.64 16.31
CA THR A 556 3.32 -5.22 16.27
C THR A 556 4.31 -4.36 17.06
N GLY A 557 5.36 -4.99 17.60
CA GLY A 557 6.49 -4.24 18.15
C GLY A 557 7.13 -3.34 17.09
N VAL A 558 7.78 -2.25 17.54
CA VAL A 558 8.42 -1.29 16.62
C VAL A 558 9.51 -1.93 15.76
N PHE A 559 10.04 -3.11 16.12
CA PHE A 559 10.97 -3.87 15.29
C PHE A 559 10.44 -4.09 13.86
N THR A 560 9.15 -4.40 13.67
CA THR A 560 8.57 -4.56 12.32
C THR A 560 8.69 -3.26 11.53
N LEU A 561 8.45 -2.12 12.20
CA LEU A 561 8.58 -0.79 11.60
C LEU A 561 10.04 -0.40 11.34
N LEU A 562 10.97 -0.73 12.25
CA LEU A 562 12.41 -0.55 12.03
C LEU A 562 12.88 -1.29 10.79
N GLY A 563 12.39 -2.53 10.60
CA GLY A 563 12.61 -3.31 9.39
C GLY A 563 12.10 -2.57 8.14
N ILE A 564 10.84 -2.13 8.15
CA ILE A 564 10.19 -1.42 7.02
C ILE A 564 10.94 -0.13 6.68
N TRP A 565 11.23 0.72 7.68
CA TRP A 565 11.92 1.99 7.48
C TRP A 565 13.38 1.84 7.02
N SER A 566 13.95 0.64 7.13
CA SER A 566 15.36 0.35 6.77
C SER A 566 15.54 -0.83 5.82
N SER A 567 14.51 -1.18 5.06
CA SER A 567 14.43 -2.39 4.22
C SER A 567 15.54 -2.50 3.18
N VAL A 568 16.11 -1.39 2.71
CA VAL A 568 17.30 -1.33 1.83
C VAL A 568 18.48 -2.16 2.36
N PHE A 569 18.62 -2.34 3.69
CA PHE A 569 19.72 -3.08 4.30
C PHE A 569 19.43 -4.56 4.57
N SER A 570 18.18 -5.01 4.38
CA SER A 570 17.79 -6.41 4.62
C SER A 570 18.46 -7.38 3.65
N LEU A 571 18.94 -6.91 2.50
CA LEU A 571 19.80 -7.68 1.64
C LEU A 571 21.13 -8.00 2.34
N SER A 572 21.87 -6.97 2.80
CA SER A 572 23.16 -7.14 3.46
C SER A 572 23.13 -8.17 4.59
N LEU A 573 21.96 -8.34 5.23
CA LEU A 573 21.70 -9.37 6.22
C LEU A 573 21.91 -10.81 5.71
N THR A 574 21.46 -11.15 4.49
CA THR A 574 21.65 -12.50 3.92
C THR A 574 23.12 -12.85 3.72
N GLN A 575 23.94 -11.86 3.35
CA GLN A 575 25.38 -12.02 3.21
C GLN A 575 26.10 -12.04 4.55
N ILE A 576 25.78 -11.12 5.46
CA ILE A 576 26.33 -11.15 6.83
C ILE A 576 26.01 -12.49 7.48
N TRP A 577 24.77 -12.98 7.32
CA TRP A 577 24.36 -14.30 7.77
C TRP A 577 25.19 -15.42 7.16
N SER A 578 25.30 -15.46 5.83
CA SER A 578 26.09 -16.49 5.14
C SER A 578 27.56 -16.46 5.58
N CYS A 579 28.11 -15.28 5.86
CA CYS A 579 29.49 -15.12 6.27
C CYS A 579 29.71 -15.47 7.75
N VAL A 580 28.72 -15.24 8.60
CA VAL A 580 28.79 -15.56 10.04
C VAL A 580 28.46 -17.04 10.30
N THR A 581 27.51 -17.61 9.57
CA THR A 581 27.00 -18.96 9.83
C THR A 581 27.56 -20.02 8.89
N GLY A 582 28.22 -19.63 7.80
CA GLY A 582 28.71 -20.55 6.76
C GLY A 582 27.62 -21.18 5.90
N VAL A 583 26.35 -20.80 6.09
CA VAL A 583 25.18 -21.40 5.43
C VAL A 583 24.32 -20.31 4.81
N ILE A 584 23.97 -20.44 3.53
CA ILE A 584 22.93 -19.62 2.91
C ILE A 584 21.58 -20.12 3.45
N PRO A 585 20.76 -19.25 4.08
CA PRO A 585 19.48 -19.69 4.62
C PRO A 585 18.59 -20.31 3.55
N SER A 586 17.87 -21.39 3.89
CA SER A 586 16.98 -22.10 2.95
C SER A 586 15.87 -21.25 2.33
N TRP A 587 15.56 -20.09 2.93
CA TRP A 587 14.58 -19.12 2.45
C TRP A 587 15.14 -18.07 1.50
N ALA A 588 16.47 -18.00 1.29
CA ALA A 588 17.09 -17.03 0.37
C ALA A 588 16.65 -17.22 -1.09
N HIS A 589 16.18 -18.41 -1.46
CA HIS A 589 15.61 -18.70 -2.77
C HIS A 589 14.15 -18.24 -2.94
N LYS A 590 13.50 -17.75 -1.87
CA LYS A 590 12.10 -17.24 -1.87
C LYS A 590 12.01 -15.72 -1.84
N ILE A 591 13.11 -15.03 -2.15
CA ILE A 591 13.17 -13.55 -2.15
C ILE A 591 12.45 -13.05 -3.41
N GLY A 592 11.55 -12.08 -3.23
CA GLY A 592 10.59 -11.58 -4.22
C GLY A 592 11.18 -11.07 -5.54
N GLU A 593 10.27 -10.70 -6.44
CA GLU A 593 10.49 -10.45 -7.87
C GLU A 593 11.68 -9.52 -8.20
N ASP A 594 12.33 -9.83 -9.32
CA ASP A 594 13.42 -9.04 -9.90
C ASP A 594 12.95 -7.63 -10.27
N VAL A 595 13.52 -6.61 -9.62
CA VAL A 595 13.37 -5.22 -10.02
C VAL A 595 14.64 -4.76 -10.71
N THR A 596 14.55 -4.41 -11.99
CA THR A 596 15.67 -3.89 -12.79
C THR A 596 16.09 -2.51 -12.29
N GLN A 597 17.39 -2.36 -12.06
CA GLN A 597 18.01 -1.13 -11.58
C GLN A 597 18.29 -0.18 -12.75
N THR A 598 17.93 1.10 -12.63
CA THR A 598 18.12 2.11 -13.70
C THR A 598 19.40 2.93 -13.59
N ASP A 599 20.20 2.80 -12.53
CA ASP A 599 21.45 3.58 -12.40
C ASP A 599 22.59 2.76 -11.77
N THR A 600 23.72 2.70 -12.48
CA THR A 600 25.02 2.24 -12.00
C THR A 600 25.93 3.46 -11.82
N ASP A 601 26.29 3.82 -10.58
CA ASP A 601 27.26 4.91 -10.31
C ASP A 601 28.62 4.30 -9.96
N ASP A 602 29.56 4.36 -10.90
CA ASP A 602 30.90 3.72 -10.82
C ASP A 602 31.97 4.60 -10.14
N LYS A 603 31.60 5.64 -9.37
CA LYS A 603 32.60 6.54 -8.76
C LYS A 603 32.80 6.29 -7.27
N ALA A 604 33.98 5.74 -6.95
CA ALA A 604 34.49 5.62 -5.59
C ALA A 604 34.57 6.99 -4.89
N SER A 605 33.96 7.11 -3.72
CA SER A 605 34.04 8.31 -2.88
C SER A 605 35.44 8.45 -2.31
N THR A 606 36.20 9.41 -2.84
CA THR A 606 37.45 9.89 -2.27
C THR A 606 37.18 10.59 -0.94
N LEU A 607 37.75 10.07 0.16
CA LEU A 607 38.24 10.81 1.34
C LEU A 607 38.81 9.81 2.37
N ASP A 608 40.13 9.90 2.57
CA ASP A 608 41.03 9.26 3.55
C ASP A 608 40.60 7.97 4.24
N THR A 609 41.07 6.87 3.65
CA THR A 609 40.91 5.50 4.12
C THR A 609 41.88 5.19 5.26
N LEU A 610 41.34 4.91 6.45
CA LEU A 610 42.04 4.10 7.46
C LEU A 610 42.44 2.77 6.82
N HIS A 611 43.75 2.48 6.82
CA HIS A 611 44.28 1.20 6.34
C HIS A 611 43.81 0.05 7.26
N ILE A 612 42.71 -0.59 6.85
CA ILE A 612 42.32 -1.91 7.34
C ILE A 612 43.05 -2.92 6.44
N SER A 613 44.01 -3.65 7.01
CA SER A 613 44.74 -4.72 6.30
C SER A 613 43.80 -5.90 5.94
N PRO A 614 44.14 -6.71 4.93
CA PRO A 614 43.17 -7.38 4.07
C PRO A 614 42.56 -8.65 4.67
N MET A 615 41.24 -8.64 4.82
CA MET A 615 40.31 -9.78 4.74
C MET A 615 38.98 -9.13 4.34
N THR A 616 38.29 -9.41 3.24
CA THR A 616 38.26 -10.55 2.32
C THR A 616 37.37 -10.13 1.14
N GLU A 617 37.19 -11.03 0.18
CA GLU A 617 36.15 -10.99 -0.87
C GLU A 617 34.73 -10.65 -0.36
N LEU A 618 34.53 -10.73 0.96
CA LEU A 618 33.42 -10.21 1.74
C LEU A 618 33.11 -8.72 1.48
N ALA A 619 34.11 -7.83 1.49
CA ALA A 619 33.88 -6.38 1.33
C ALA A 619 33.47 -6.01 -0.11
N LYS A 620 34.05 -6.71 -1.10
CA LYS A 620 33.63 -6.61 -2.51
C LYS A 620 32.23 -7.19 -2.74
N LYS A 621 31.91 -8.36 -2.14
CA LYS A 621 30.56 -8.96 -2.21
C LYS A 621 29.49 -8.11 -1.52
N LEU A 622 29.82 -7.47 -0.39
CA LEU A 622 28.94 -6.53 0.32
C LEU A 622 28.68 -5.27 -0.51
N SER A 623 29.72 -4.69 -1.12
CA SER A 623 29.58 -3.50 -1.97
C SER A 623 28.77 -3.77 -3.24
N ASN A 624 29.06 -4.84 -3.98
CA ASN A 624 28.38 -5.17 -5.24
C ASN A 624 26.90 -5.57 -5.06
N PHE A 625 26.50 -5.90 -3.83
CA PHE A 625 25.16 -6.39 -3.52
C PHE A 625 24.31 -5.37 -2.77
N LEU A 626 24.92 -4.48 -1.97
CA LEU A 626 24.28 -3.24 -1.50
C LEU A 626 23.73 -2.41 -2.66
N THR A 627 24.38 -2.53 -3.82
CA THR A 627 23.96 -1.92 -5.08
C THR A 627 23.07 -2.83 -5.91
N SER A 628 22.41 -3.88 -5.40
CA SER A 628 21.52 -4.69 -6.25
C SER A 628 20.37 -5.34 -5.45
N ARG A 629 19.15 -4.80 -5.63
CA ARG A 629 17.81 -5.39 -5.33
C ARG A 629 17.15 -5.08 -3.96
N PRO A 630 16.38 -4.00 -3.77
CA PRO A 630 15.63 -3.81 -2.52
C PRO A 630 14.64 -4.97 -2.24
N VAL A 631 14.59 -5.49 -1.00
CA VAL A 631 13.57 -6.46 -0.55
C VAL A 631 12.36 -5.70 0.00
N ILE A 632 11.17 -6.04 -0.49
CA ILE A 632 9.92 -5.34 -0.16
C ILE A 632 9.20 -6.07 0.98
N SER A 633 8.77 -5.32 2.01
CA SER A 633 7.89 -5.86 3.07
C SER A 633 6.45 -5.86 2.60
N GLN A 634 5.68 -6.87 2.95
CA GLN A 634 4.24 -6.93 2.69
C GLN A 634 3.46 -6.54 3.96
N ALA A 635 2.48 -5.66 3.80
CA ALA A 635 1.52 -5.27 4.83
C ALA A 635 0.11 -5.28 4.27
N ASN A 636 -0.89 -5.51 5.13
CA ASN A 636 -2.28 -5.43 4.71
C ASN A 636 -2.63 -4.00 4.29
N ASN A 637 -3.12 -3.84 3.06
CA ASN A 637 -3.51 -2.54 2.52
C ASN A 637 -4.82 -2.07 3.18
N PHE A 638 -4.74 -1.03 4.02
CA PHE A 638 -5.92 -0.46 4.67
C PHE A 638 -6.82 0.35 3.70
N LEU A 639 -6.33 0.64 2.49
CA LEU A 639 -7.09 1.27 1.41
C LEU A 639 -7.84 0.25 0.54
N ARG A 640 -7.78 -1.05 0.86
CA ARG A 640 -8.40 -2.08 0.03
C ARG A 640 -9.89 -1.85 -0.19
N GLY A 641 -10.32 -1.94 -1.44
CA GLY A 641 -11.73 -1.86 -1.84
C GLY A 641 -12.27 -0.44 -2.05
N PHE A 642 -11.55 0.62 -1.67
CA PHE A 642 -11.89 1.98 -2.08
C PHE A 642 -11.93 2.13 -3.63
N HIS A 643 -12.49 3.22 -4.12
CA HIS A 643 -12.46 3.58 -5.53
C HIS A 643 -11.82 4.95 -5.67
N MET A 644 -11.19 5.24 -6.81
CA MET A 644 -10.79 6.61 -7.10
C MET A 644 -12.05 7.43 -7.45
N HIS A 645 -12.18 8.62 -6.86
CA HIS A 645 -13.20 9.59 -7.23
C HIS A 645 -12.98 10.03 -8.68
N ARG A 646 -14.03 10.25 -9.48
CA ARG A 646 -13.92 10.53 -10.92
C ARG A 646 -13.02 11.72 -11.25
N ASN A 647 -13.01 12.73 -10.37
CA ASN A 647 -12.25 13.96 -10.52
C ASN A 647 -11.00 14.01 -9.61
N TYR A 648 -10.50 12.88 -9.12
CA TYR A 648 -9.34 12.83 -8.21
C TYR A 648 -8.13 13.60 -8.74
N SER A 649 -7.89 13.58 -10.06
CA SER A 649 -6.76 14.25 -10.72
C SER A 649 -6.88 15.77 -10.78
N GLN A 650 -8.03 16.33 -10.37
CA GLN A 650 -8.24 17.76 -10.23
C GLN A 650 -8.05 18.25 -8.78
N ASN A 651 -7.91 17.33 -7.83
CA ASN A 651 -7.71 17.65 -6.42
C ASN A 651 -6.26 18.15 -6.21
N SER A 652 -6.13 19.32 -5.57
CA SER A 652 -4.83 19.96 -5.34
C SER A 652 -3.92 19.17 -4.41
N ASP A 653 -4.49 18.53 -3.39
CA ASP A 653 -3.71 17.75 -2.42
C ASP A 653 -3.19 16.47 -3.07
N PHE A 654 -3.99 15.81 -3.92
CA PHE A 654 -3.53 14.65 -4.69
C PHE A 654 -2.42 15.02 -5.69
N THR A 655 -2.64 16.06 -6.48
CA THR A 655 -1.70 16.49 -7.54
C THR A 655 -0.40 17.06 -6.98
N ALA A 656 -0.39 17.56 -5.74
CA ALA A 656 0.83 17.95 -5.04
C ALA A 656 1.83 16.79 -4.87
N TRP A 657 1.36 15.53 -4.93
CA TRP A 657 2.19 14.33 -4.86
C TRP A 657 2.40 13.63 -6.22
N GLU A 658 1.93 14.22 -7.32
CA GLU A 658 2.26 13.74 -8.66
C GLU A 658 3.65 14.27 -9.09
N GLY A 659 4.63 13.36 -9.20
CA GLY A 659 5.85 13.66 -9.93
C GLY A 659 5.51 13.96 -11.39
N GLN A 660 6.17 14.96 -12.00
CA GLN A 660 5.94 15.32 -13.39
C GLN A 660 6.16 14.10 -14.32
N ASN A 661 5.12 13.75 -15.09
CA ASN A 661 5.11 12.80 -16.23
C ASN A 661 5.01 11.29 -15.94
N ILE A 662 4.01 10.82 -15.17
CA ILE A 662 3.65 9.40 -15.20
C ILE A 662 2.13 9.26 -15.36
N MET A 663 1.70 8.55 -16.40
CA MET A 663 0.29 8.17 -16.63
C MET A 663 -0.15 7.26 -15.49
N PHE A 664 -0.85 7.84 -14.51
CA PHE A 664 -1.38 7.16 -13.35
C PHE A 664 -2.42 6.12 -13.77
N SER A 665 -2.27 4.85 -13.36
CA SER A 665 -3.34 3.85 -13.52
C SER A 665 -4.21 3.81 -12.25
N PRO A 666 -5.48 4.26 -12.29
CA PRO A 666 -6.37 4.20 -11.13
C PRO A 666 -6.60 2.76 -10.61
N ILE A 667 -6.33 1.76 -11.46
CA ILE A 667 -6.57 0.33 -11.19
C ILE A 667 -5.53 -0.25 -10.21
N SER A 668 -4.29 0.24 -10.23
CA SER A 668 -3.19 -0.26 -9.36
C SER A 668 -3.20 0.35 -7.96
N VAL A 669 -4.10 1.29 -7.67
CA VAL A 669 -4.11 2.06 -6.43
C VAL A 669 -4.76 1.32 -5.26
N VAL A 670 -5.74 0.47 -5.55
CA VAL A 670 -6.69 0.00 -4.52
C VAL A 670 -6.75 -1.52 -4.33
N ASN A 671 -6.09 -2.27 -5.22
CA ASN A 671 -6.05 -3.72 -5.14
C ASN A 671 -4.97 -4.22 -4.19
#